data_AF-A0A0A8ED66-F1
#
_entry.id   AF-A0A0A8ED66-F1
#
_cell.length_a   1.000
_cell.length_b   1.000
_cell.length_c   1.000
_cell.angle_alpha   90.00
_cell.angle_beta   90.00
_cell.angle_gamma   90.00
#
_symmetry.space_group_name_H-M   'P 1'
#
loop_
_entity.id
_entity.type
_entity.pdbx_description
1 polymer ?
#
loop_
_entity_poly.entity_id
_entity_poly.type
_entity_poly.pdbx_seq_one_letter_code
_entity_poly.pdbx_strand_id
1 'polypeptide(L)'
;MIKTKSFKHLLLKSLLIPSSFIMPVLLAIACKDTKPEKKLEAESESKTDAKSQSETESQPETPALLSDNNISTANLEKLPIILKSVSGFTNFENLSIDSVGDDFKELKFATTNKEDDKQINITVKNKKYINNDKETSLNQGKLIFTLEISAKNSPDTKIEKDIEISGFRKSRSSQINLNWADRFAPGSKDEFIKYFNKDNYERFQSDSAKYLNALENQLAYSQGKSSFDLASWRPEVPRTEDQIKKYDTKAKELKLDTYINALKKGFTMPIYSENGEVKGLKLLDQAEIPKGPAWWDIINRNENQTNGLARYIPNEKYKDAALQTYSVFFSWPATIDDISPEYLKPFLESKKPGVNPMQQTARGTMWILDYQIPENQTQQPTKWYFGTNNHVLEEYRKDATNFSLTVLKPNVGIRTKLKTAKGATDESYITAAFDRNSLEPQAKNDHEDKKADYISPSDYGIPGIRIVYRATDYLNSSPKDFLVDQDKNNEKYKDLEEFLDFGVIEIDFSKFKVPEGYSSRDEFIKTITNDYYNKKDKQIKFLKTSYLTDYSKADTKLADLDNKKSDSTDQLFIVGYPQATNDYFLDKYEDSYDYKLSKLGYSLWMNSDSSFYNSLSNDENNPDSQENKKANKGNYLSLNIGYRSFGDKPGLTDAFIAAPKVGKALHKSTVMADPVHIKKVTKEVEENGKKVTKDLGELPVANKKSYIGSGLLYLPRHYAPGGGASGSSIRNQNNELVGIYFVSNDSAKTGLAAAFRSEGFDYKGLYGKYNLPQYDLIYGGGKDQKTSFRQALQTIYGDNFKTSLFPNSVKQIPEEYKFNNSNSNTQK
;
A
#
# COMPACT_ATOMS: atom_id res chain seq x y z
N MET A 1 3.14 9.00 -65.37
CA MET A 1 2.04 8.94 -66.35
C MET A 1 0.85 8.23 -65.71
N ILE A 2 -0.30 8.92 -65.61
CA ILE A 2 -1.69 8.40 -65.67
C ILE A 2 -2.07 7.39 -64.54
N LYS A 3 -3.04 7.58 -63.63
CA LYS A 3 -4.30 8.34 -63.63
C LYS A 3 -4.80 8.52 -62.18
N THR A 4 -5.35 9.70 -61.91
CA THR A 4 -6.27 10.02 -60.81
C THR A 4 -7.61 9.29 -60.93
N LYS A 5 -8.26 8.95 -59.80
CA LYS A 5 -9.70 9.18 -59.61
C LYS A 5 -10.13 9.06 -58.13
N SER A 6 -10.84 10.09 -57.68
CA SER A 6 -11.61 10.15 -56.43
C SER A 6 -12.86 9.28 -56.53
N PHE A 7 -13.35 8.73 -55.42
CA PHE A 7 -14.77 8.40 -55.25
C PHE A 7 -15.20 8.58 -53.79
N LYS A 8 -16.11 9.53 -53.57
CA LYS A 8 -16.97 9.62 -52.37
C LYS A 8 -18.19 8.71 -52.58
N HIS A 9 -18.58 8.06 -51.48
CA HIS A 9 -19.90 7.51 -51.11
C HIS A 9 -20.56 6.46 -52.02
N LEU A 10 -20.80 5.26 -51.45
CA LEU A 10 -22.16 4.76 -51.22
C LEU A 10 -22.19 3.55 -50.25
N LEU A 11 -23.02 3.71 -49.20
CA LEU A 11 -23.90 2.74 -48.53
C LEU A 11 -23.35 1.56 -47.69
N LEU A 12 -23.57 1.72 -46.37
CA LEU A 12 -24.34 0.82 -45.51
C LEU A 12 -24.62 -0.59 -46.06
N LYS A 13 -24.04 -1.61 -45.41
CA LYS A 13 -24.75 -2.80 -44.88
C LYS A 13 -23.74 -3.82 -44.33
N SER A 14 -23.45 -3.74 -43.04
CA SER A 14 -23.29 -4.89 -42.13
C SER A 14 -23.07 -4.37 -40.70
N LEU A 15 -23.98 -3.51 -40.23
CA LEU A 15 -24.26 -3.38 -38.80
C LEU A 15 -25.15 -4.56 -38.44
N LEU A 16 -24.56 -5.58 -37.82
CA LEU A 16 -25.24 -6.59 -36.99
C LEU A 16 -24.16 -7.19 -36.07
N ILE A 17 -23.63 -6.35 -35.19
CA ILE A 17 -23.04 -6.83 -33.94
C ILE A 17 -24.25 -7.12 -33.05
N PRO A 18 -24.45 -8.35 -32.53
CA PRO A 18 -25.41 -8.55 -31.47
C PRO A 18 -24.86 -7.87 -30.21
N SER A 19 -25.16 -6.58 -30.08
CA SER A 19 -25.07 -5.82 -28.85
C SER A 19 -26.16 -6.35 -27.90
N SER A 20 -25.84 -7.40 -27.16
CA SER A 20 -26.66 -7.90 -26.05
C SER A 20 -25.81 -8.72 -25.08
N PHE A 21 -24.87 -8.04 -24.41
CA PHE A 21 -24.43 -8.43 -23.08
C PHE A 21 -24.39 -7.16 -22.23
N ILE A 22 -25.54 -6.82 -21.66
CA ILE A 22 -25.60 -5.89 -20.54
C ILE A 22 -25.09 -6.69 -19.33
N MET A 23 -23.80 -6.56 -19.03
CA MET A 23 -23.25 -6.96 -17.75
C MET A 23 -23.67 -5.90 -16.71
N PRO A 24 -24.34 -6.27 -15.60
CA PRO A 24 -24.50 -5.34 -14.48
C PRO A 24 -23.13 -5.20 -13.80
N VAL A 25 -22.43 -4.12 -14.14
CA VAL A 25 -21.22 -3.67 -13.43
C VAL A 25 -21.64 -3.04 -12.11
N LEU A 26 -21.12 -3.53 -10.99
CA LEU A 26 -21.20 -2.85 -9.69
C LEU A 26 -20.39 -1.55 -9.75
N LEU A 27 -21.06 -0.45 -10.10
CA LEU A 27 -20.68 0.90 -9.74
C LEU A 27 -21.46 1.27 -8.47
N ALA A 28 -20.77 1.38 -7.35
CA ALA A 28 -21.27 2.15 -6.22
C ALA A 28 -20.95 3.62 -6.49
N ILE A 29 -21.96 4.40 -6.89
CA ILE A 29 -22.22 5.82 -6.55
C ILE A 29 -23.59 6.13 -7.16
N ALA A 30 -24.56 6.53 -6.35
CA ALA A 30 -25.83 7.07 -6.80
C ALA A 30 -25.83 8.58 -6.56
N CYS A 31 -26.06 9.38 -7.61
CA CYS A 31 -27.10 10.40 -7.60
C CYS A 31 -27.40 10.88 -9.03
N LYS A 32 -28.71 11.06 -9.29
CA LYS A 32 -29.36 11.25 -10.60
C LYS A 32 -29.35 12.70 -11.10
N ASP A 33 -29.55 12.77 -12.42
CA ASP A 33 -29.59 13.87 -13.38
C ASP A 33 -30.35 15.16 -13.04
N THR A 34 -29.91 16.27 -13.67
CA THR A 34 -30.77 17.18 -14.46
C THR A 34 -29.92 17.96 -15.49
N LYS A 35 -30.52 18.31 -16.63
CA LYS A 35 -29.92 18.86 -17.87
C LYS A 35 -30.30 20.37 -18.04
N PRO A 36 -29.86 21.11 -19.09
CA PRO A 36 -28.93 22.25 -19.01
C PRO A 36 -29.52 23.63 -19.34
N GLU A 37 -28.77 24.70 -19.04
CA GLU A 37 -28.56 26.00 -19.74
C GLU A 37 -28.10 27.05 -18.68
N LYS A 38 -27.13 27.95 -18.85
CA LYS A 38 -26.80 28.87 -19.95
C LYS A 38 -25.38 29.49 -19.73
N LYS A 39 -24.73 29.94 -20.82
CA LYS A 39 -23.47 30.71 -20.87
C LYS A 39 -23.52 32.02 -20.07
N LEU A 40 -22.36 32.48 -19.59
CA LEU A 40 -21.81 33.86 -19.62
C LEU A 40 -20.39 33.75 -19.05
N GLU A 41 -19.39 33.71 -19.93
CA GLU A 41 -18.55 34.84 -20.38
C GLU A 41 -17.38 35.11 -19.42
N ALA A 42 -16.20 35.12 -20.03
CA ALA A 42 -14.91 35.30 -19.42
C ALA A 42 -14.65 36.79 -19.20
N GLU A 43 -14.06 37.14 -18.06
CA GLU A 43 -13.22 38.34 -17.99
C GLU A 43 -11.90 38.04 -17.28
N SER A 44 -10.88 38.45 -17.99
CA SER A 44 -9.45 38.48 -17.73
C SER A 44 -9.10 39.48 -16.63
N GLU A 45 -7.99 39.23 -15.93
CA GLU A 45 -6.86 40.16 -15.65
C GLU A 45 -6.63 40.14 -14.13
N SER A 46 -5.45 40.38 -13.56
CA SER A 46 -4.07 40.48 -14.02
C SER A 46 -3.24 40.29 -12.73
N LYS A 47 -2.02 39.80 -12.87
CA LYS A 47 -1.04 39.79 -11.79
C LYS A 47 -0.50 41.20 -11.58
N THR A 48 -0.48 41.66 -10.33
CA THR A 48 0.51 42.62 -9.87
C THR A 48 0.95 42.27 -8.45
N ASP A 49 2.26 42.05 -8.31
CA ASP A 49 2.99 41.93 -7.07
C ASP A 49 2.90 43.22 -6.23
N ALA A 50 2.72 43.09 -4.92
CA ALA A 50 3.14 44.11 -3.97
C ALA A 50 3.52 43.50 -2.62
N LYS A 51 4.67 43.94 -2.13
CA LYS A 51 5.38 43.53 -0.92
C LYS A 51 4.54 43.71 0.35
N SER A 52 4.72 42.75 1.25
CA SER A 52 4.38 42.82 2.67
C SER A 52 5.00 44.05 3.35
N GLN A 53 4.14 44.96 3.81
CA GLN A 53 4.40 45.84 4.94
C GLN A 53 3.33 45.55 5.99
N SER A 54 3.79 45.29 7.20
CA SER A 54 2.96 45.08 8.39
C SER A 54 2.40 46.42 8.86
N GLU A 55 1.09 46.62 8.71
CA GLU A 55 0.35 47.61 9.49
C GLU A 55 -0.90 46.97 10.08
N THR A 56 -1.06 47.18 11.39
CA THR A 56 -2.16 46.72 12.22
C THR A 56 -3.36 47.62 11.94
N GLU A 57 -4.16 47.33 10.92
CA GLU A 57 -5.45 48.00 10.70
C GLU A 57 -6.57 47.29 11.49
N SER A 58 -7.14 48.03 12.44
CA SER A 58 -8.38 47.68 13.14
C SER A 58 -9.54 47.62 12.15
N GLN A 59 -10.06 46.42 11.89
CA GLN A 59 -11.33 46.22 11.19
C GLN A 59 -12.47 46.99 11.91
N PRO A 60 -13.40 47.64 11.19
CA PRO A 60 -14.58 48.24 11.80
C PRO A 60 -15.41 47.17 12.52
N GLU A 61 -15.81 47.41 13.77
CA GLU A 61 -16.70 46.50 14.49
C GLU A 61 -18.03 46.39 13.72
N THR A 62 -18.41 45.18 13.33
CA THR A 62 -19.71 44.90 12.69
C THR A 62 -20.83 45.35 13.64
N PRO A 63 -21.86 46.08 13.19
CA PRO A 63 -22.96 46.51 14.07
C PRO A 63 -23.62 45.31 14.78
N ALA A 64 -23.96 45.46 16.07
CA ALA A 64 -24.68 44.43 16.81
C ALA A 64 -26.07 44.20 16.21
N LEU A 65 -26.43 42.94 15.97
CA LEU A 65 -27.71 42.52 15.39
C LEU A 65 -28.71 42.07 16.46
N LEU A 66 -28.24 41.84 17.68
CA LEU A 66 -29.06 41.50 18.83
C LEU A 66 -29.21 42.70 19.77
N SER A 67 -30.36 42.77 20.41
CA SER A 67 -30.64 43.75 21.46
C SER A 67 -31.03 42.99 22.72
N ASP A 68 -30.56 43.44 23.88
CA ASP A 68 -30.65 42.72 25.17
C ASP A 68 -32.08 42.28 25.55
N ASN A 69 -33.11 42.92 24.97
CA ASN A 69 -34.52 42.70 25.32
C ASN A 69 -35.37 42.05 24.22
N ASN A 70 -34.84 41.72 23.03
CA ASN A 70 -35.61 41.08 21.95
C ASN A 70 -34.72 40.27 20.99
N ILE A 71 -34.46 39.01 21.34
CA ILE A 71 -33.83 38.03 20.44
C ILE A 71 -34.93 37.20 19.78
N SER A 72 -34.92 37.12 18.44
CA SER A 72 -35.87 36.33 17.65
C SER A 72 -35.13 35.39 16.72
N THR A 73 -35.81 34.33 16.27
CA THR A 73 -35.27 33.39 15.27
C THR A 73 -34.83 34.12 13.99
N ALA A 74 -35.56 35.15 13.56
CA ALA A 74 -35.23 35.96 12.39
C ALA A 74 -33.92 36.75 12.53
N ASN A 75 -33.56 37.18 13.75
CA ASN A 75 -32.30 37.87 14.01
C ASN A 75 -31.15 36.88 14.20
N LEU A 76 -31.39 35.73 14.86
CA LEU A 76 -30.42 34.65 14.95
C LEU A 76 -30.00 34.14 13.55
N GLU A 77 -30.93 34.04 12.61
CA GLU A 77 -30.67 33.59 11.23
C GLU A 77 -29.67 34.48 10.49
N LYS A 78 -29.66 35.78 10.82
CA LYS A 78 -28.83 36.80 10.17
C LYS A 78 -27.43 36.93 10.77
N LEU A 79 -27.12 36.24 11.86
CA LEU A 79 -25.82 36.35 12.52
C LEU A 79 -24.68 35.82 11.61
N PRO A 80 -23.58 36.59 11.46
CA PRO A 80 -22.40 36.15 10.76
C PRO A 80 -21.57 35.21 11.64
N ILE A 81 -21.70 33.90 11.41
CA ILE A 81 -20.99 32.89 12.19
C ILE A 81 -19.66 32.52 11.53
N ILE A 82 -18.61 32.44 12.35
CA ILE A 82 -17.26 32.03 11.95
C ILE A 82 -16.75 30.89 12.84
N LEU A 83 -15.92 30.03 12.26
CA LEU A 83 -15.13 29.07 13.02
C LEU A 83 -13.90 29.79 13.59
N LYS A 84 -13.74 29.79 14.92
CA LYS A 84 -12.61 30.44 15.62
C LYS A 84 -11.42 29.50 15.79
N SER A 85 -11.67 28.24 16.11
CA SER A 85 -10.61 27.25 16.26
C SER A 85 -11.09 25.82 16.08
N VAL A 86 -10.19 24.95 15.64
CA VAL A 86 -10.32 23.49 15.66
C VAL A 86 -9.23 22.93 16.54
N SER A 87 -9.58 22.29 17.66
CA SER A 87 -8.59 21.68 18.57
C SER A 87 -7.48 22.65 19.01
N GLY A 88 -7.83 23.93 19.19
CA GLY A 88 -6.90 25.01 19.53
C GLY A 88 -6.13 25.66 18.37
N PHE A 89 -6.22 25.12 17.15
CA PHE A 89 -5.65 25.72 15.95
C PHE A 89 -6.57 26.81 15.38
N THR A 90 -6.00 27.97 15.08
CA THR A 90 -6.72 29.14 14.52
C THR A 90 -6.40 29.40 13.04
N ASN A 91 -5.32 28.81 12.52
CA ASN A 91 -4.97 28.86 11.10
C ASN A 91 -5.39 27.55 10.42
N PHE A 92 -6.48 27.59 9.65
CA PHE A 92 -7.06 26.42 9.01
C PHE A 92 -6.34 26.00 7.72
N GLU A 93 -5.52 26.86 7.12
CA GLU A 93 -4.84 26.56 5.84
C GLU A 93 -3.85 25.39 5.96
N ASN A 94 -3.40 25.11 7.18
CA ASN A 94 -2.53 23.98 7.49
C ASN A 94 -3.27 22.71 7.91
N LEU A 95 -4.59 22.75 8.08
CA LEU A 95 -5.42 21.64 8.53
C LEU A 95 -6.19 21.02 7.36
N SER A 96 -5.98 19.73 7.11
CA SER A 96 -6.85 18.98 6.20
C SER A 96 -8.25 18.85 6.81
N ILE A 97 -9.29 18.80 5.97
CA ILE A 97 -10.64 18.49 6.46
C ILE A 97 -10.71 17.11 7.15
N ASP A 98 -9.77 16.20 6.85
CA ASP A 98 -9.64 14.91 7.54
C ASP A 98 -9.16 15.04 8.99
N SER A 99 -8.45 16.13 9.32
CA SER A 99 -8.00 16.41 10.68
C SER A 99 -9.12 16.98 11.56
N VAL A 100 -10.23 17.41 10.96
CA VAL A 100 -11.42 17.84 11.68
C VAL A 100 -12.21 16.59 12.06
N GLY A 101 -12.06 16.16 13.31
CA GLY A 101 -12.74 14.99 13.86
C GLY A 101 -14.27 15.13 13.94
N ASP A 102 -14.93 14.11 14.48
CA ASP A 102 -16.36 14.13 14.80
C ASP A 102 -16.61 14.49 16.28
N ASP A 103 -15.56 14.76 17.05
CA ASP A 103 -15.69 15.34 18.39
C ASP A 103 -15.88 16.85 18.29
N PHE A 104 -17.12 17.28 18.37
CA PHE A 104 -17.49 18.68 18.21
C PHE A 104 -17.13 19.56 19.42
N LYS A 105 -16.70 19.00 20.55
CA LYS A 105 -16.27 19.80 21.72
C LYS A 105 -15.02 20.63 21.45
N GLU A 106 -14.22 20.21 20.47
CA GLU A 106 -12.98 20.89 20.08
C GLU A 106 -13.20 21.98 19.02
N LEU A 107 -14.43 22.12 18.50
CA LEU A 107 -14.82 23.14 17.53
C LEU A 107 -15.39 24.36 18.25
N LYS A 108 -14.77 25.53 18.06
CA LYS A 108 -15.26 26.78 18.61
C LYS A 108 -15.81 27.66 17.50
N PHE A 109 -17.12 27.88 17.50
CA PHE A 109 -17.79 28.85 16.63
C PHE A 109 -18.12 30.11 17.44
N ALA A 110 -18.15 31.25 16.76
CA ALA A 110 -18.55 32.52 17.33
C ALA A 110 -19.19 33.39 16.24
N THR A 111 -19.92 34.43 16.63
CA THR A 111 -20.27 35.51 15.70
C THR A 111 -19.14 36.56 15.62
N THR A 112 -19.14 37.39 14.58
CA THR A 112 -18.09 38.41 14.39
C THR A 112 -18.20 39.57 15.39
N ASN A 113 -19.39 39.86 15.90
CA ASN A 113 -19.63 40.90 16.92
C ASN A 113 -19.57 40.31 18.35
N LYS A 114 -18.76 40.90 19.24
CA LYS A 114 -18.56 40.40 20.62
C LYS A 114 -19.80 40.53 21.52
N GLU A 115 -20.63 41.54 21.32
CA GLU A 115 -21.85 41.74 22.14
C GLU A 115 -22.96 40.77 21.75
N ASP A 116 -23.09 40.45 20.45
CA ASP A 116 -24.01 39.39 20.00
C ASP A 116 -23.55 38.02 20.50
N ASP A 117 -22.24 37.73 20.47
CA ASP A 117 -21.66 36.45 20.90
C ASP A 117 -21.90 36.17 22.40
N LYS A 118 -21.91 37.23 23.22
CA LYS A 118 -22.26 37.13 24.64
C LYS A 118 -23.71 36.67 24.85
N GLN A 119 -24.62 36.94 23.92
CA GLN A 119 -26.06 36.68 24.08
C GLN A 119 -26.51 35.31 23.54
N ILE A 120 -25.65 34.57 22.84
CA ILE A 120 -26.00 33.30 22.18
C ILE A 120 -25.18 32.11 22.67
N ASN A 121 -25.71 30.91 22.46
CA ASN A 121 -25.00 29.63 22.54
C ASN A 121 -24.98 29.00 21.14
N ILE A 122 -23.83 28.44 20.75
CA ILE A 122 -23.66 27.72 19.48
C ILE A 122 -23.24 26.29 19.79
N THR A 123 -23.97 25.31 19.24
CA THR A 123 -23.65 23.89 19.35
C THR A 123 -23.58 23.28 17.96
N VAL A 124 -22.53 22.51 17.66
CA VAL A 124 -22.43 21.77 16.40
C VAL A 124 -23.25 20.49 16.51
N LYS A 125 -24.18 20.27 15.58
CA LYS A 125 -25.01 19.06 15.49
C LYS A 125 -24.44 18.05 14.52
N ASN A 126 -23.88 18.53 13.41
CA ASN A 126 -23.38 17.65 12.35
C ASN A 126 -22.26 18.30 11.54
N LYS A 127 -21.45 17.47 10.89
CA LYS A 127 -20.44 17.83 9.89
C LYS A 127 -20.79 17.12 8.59
N LYS A 128 -20.86 17.87 7.50
CA LYS A 128 -21.21 17.39 6.16
C LYS A 128 -20.11 17.75 5.17
N TYR A 129 -20.03 16.95 4.11
CA TYR A 129 -19.20 17.22 2.96
C TYR A 129 -19.97 18.04 1.92
N ILE A 130 -19.29 18.95 1.22
CA ILE A 130 -19.80 19.65 0.03
C ILE A 130 -20.38 18.62 -0.94
N ASN A 131 -21.64 18.82 -1.34
CA ASN A 131 -22.39 17.89 -2.21
C ASN A 131 -22.46 16.44 -1.69
N ASN A 132 -22.31 16.22 -0.38
CA ASN A 132 -22.13 14.90 0.23
C ASN A 132 -20.95 14.09 -0.35
N ASP A 133 -19.97 14.77 -0.94
CA ASP A 133 -18.77 14.17 -1.51
C ASP A 133 -17.51 14.62 -0.77
N LYS A 134 -16.90 13.67 -0.07
CA LYS A 134 -15.68 13.89 0.71
C LYS A 134 -14.55 14.41 -0.18
N GLU A 135 -14.43 13.91 -1.40
CA GLU A 135 -13.34 14.29 -2.31
C GLU A 135 -13.51 15.74 -2.79
N THR A 136 -14.72 16.16 -3.12
CA THR A 136 -15.05 17.57 -3.43
C THR A 136 -14.68 18.49 -2.26
N SER A 137 -15.01 18.09 -1.03
CA SER A 137 -14.69 18.85 0.18
C SER A 137 -13.19 18.97 0.41
N LEU A 138 -12.46 17.85 0.27
CA LEU A 138 -11.00 17.78 0.35
C LEU A 138 -10.34 18.69 -0.68
N ASN A 139 -10.84 18.66 -1.93
CA ASN A 139 -10.29 19.46 -3.03
C ASN A 139 -10.57 20.96 -2.87
N GLN A 140 -11.74 21.32 -2.32
CA GLN A 140 -12.12 22.71 -2.13
C GLN A 140 -11.59 23.29 -0.82
N GLY A 141 -11.18 22.45 0.14
CA GLY A 141 -10.75 22.90 1.47
C GLY A 141 -11.92 23.45 2.26
N LYS A 142 -13.07 22.76 2.19
CA LYS A 142 -14.35 23.21 2.72
C LYS A 142 -15.10 22.11 3.46
N LEU A 143 -15.83 22.49 4.50
CA LEU A 143 -16.77 21.63 5.23
C LEU A 143 -18.06 22.40 5.49
N ILE A 144 -19.18 21.69 5.59
CA ILE A 144 -20.44 22.27 6.05
C ILE A 144 -20.68 21.79 7.48
N PHE A 145 -21.00 22.70 8.39
CA PHE A 145 -21.40 22.37 9.75
C PHE A 145 -22.84 22.75 9.99
N THR A 146 -23.64 21.82 10.49
CA THR A 146 -24.99 22.10 10.98
C THR A 146 -24.86 22.59 12.42
N LEU A 147 -25.19 23.85 12.66
CA LEU A 147 -25.12 24.48 13.97
C LEU A 147 -26.53 24.72 14.54
N GLU A 148 -26.73 24.41 15.82
CA GLU A 148 -27.86 24.91 16.60
C GLU A 148 -27.42 26.19 17.32
N ILE A 149 -28.15 27.28 17.10
CA ILE A 149 -27.88 28.59 17.70
C ILE A 149 -29.09 28.96 18.57
N SER A 150 -28.88 29.19 19.86
CA SER A 150 -29.94 29.54 20.81
C SER A 150 -29.62 30.80 21.60
N ALA A 151 -30.65 31.55 22.01
CA ALA A 151 -30.48 32.69 22.90
C ALA A 151 -30.19 32.20 24.33
N LYS A 152 -29.16 32.75 25.01
CA LYS A 152 -28.81 32.36 26.40
C LYS A 152 -29.94 32.63 27.39
N ASN A 153 -30.61 33.78 27.24
CA ASN A 153 -31.66 34.22 28.16
C ASN A 153 -33.05 33.68 27.76
N SER A 154 -33.16 32.96 26.64
CA SER A 154 -34.41 32.32 26.18
C SER A 154 -34.09 31.12 25.28
N PRO A 155 -33.64 29.98 25.86
CA PRO A 155 -33.11 28.84 25.09
C PRO A 155 -34.10 28.21 24.08
N ASP A 156 -35.40 28.40 24.27
CA ASP A 156 -36.45 27.97 23.33
C ASP A 156 -36.43 28.78 22.01
N THR A 157 -35.86 29.98 22.03
CA THR A 157 -35.58 30.75 20.82
C THR A 157 -34.29 30.24 20.20
N LYS A 158 -34.43 29.29 19.27
CA LYS A 158 -33.31 28.64 18.60
C LYS A 158 -33.56 28.37 17.12
N ILE A 159 -32.48 28.24 16.37
CA ILE A 159 -32.47 27.87 14.95
C ILE A 159 -31.43 26.78 14.69
N GLU A 160 -31.60 26.05 13.59
CA GLU A 160 -30.55 25.21 13.03
C GLU A 160 -30.13 25.76 11.67
N LYS A 161 -28.82 25.91 11.46
CA LYS A 161 -28.27 26.54 10.26
C LYS A 161 -27.03 25.78 9.77
N ASP A 162 -27.01 25.46 8.48
CA ASP A 162 -25.83 24.93 7.80
C ASP A 162 -24.90 26.08 7.43
N ILE A 163 -23.64 26.00 7.87
CA ILE A 163 -22.60 26.99 7.57
C ILE A 163 -21.46 26.30 6.84
N GLU A 164 -21.17 26.78 5.64
CA GLU A 164 -19.98 26.39 4.89
C GLU A 164 -18.77 27.13 5.44
N ILE A 165 -17.81 26.37 5.96
CA ILE A 165 -16.52 26.88 6.40
C ILE A 165 -15.47 26.51 5.36
N SER A 166 -14.76 27.53 4.89
CA SER A 166 -13.67 27.42 3.93
C SER A 166 -12.34 27.80 4.58
N GLY A 167 -11.24 27.65 3.84
CA GLY A 167 -9.90 27.96 4.33
C GLY A 167 -9.17 26.76 4.94
N PHE A 168 -9.77 25.57 4.91
CA PHE A 168 -9.03 24.34 5.20
C PHE A 168 -8.04 24.03 4.08
N ARG A 169 -7.01 23.26 4.40
CA ARG A 169 -6.01 22.78 3.45
C ARG A 169 -6.67 21.98 2.33
N LYS A 170 -6.46 22.40 1.08
CA LYS A 170 -6.94 21.70 -0.12
C LYS A 170 -6.00 20.54 -0.46
N SER A 171 -6.53 19.33 -0.64
CA SER A 171 -5.74 18.12 -0.91
C SER A 171 -4.97 18.12 -2.25
N ARG A 172 -5.35 18.99 -3.19
CA ARG A 172 -4.70 19.13 -4.51
C ARG A 172 -4.20 20.55 -4.81
N SER A 173 -4.06 21.37 -3.77
CA SER A 173 -3.46 22.72 -3.88
C SER A 173 -1.94 22.63 -4.12
N SER A 174 -1.43 23.48 -5.01
CA SER A 174 0.01 23.69 -5.24
C SER A 174 0.71 24.41 -4.08
N GLN A 175 -0.03 25.00 -3.14
CA GLN A 175 0.53 25.50 -1.88
C GLN A 175 0.69 24.32 -0.92
N ILE A 176 1.92 23.83 -0.90
CA ILE A 176 2.43 22.66 -0.21
C ILE A 176 2.93 23.10 1.17
N ASN A 177 2.57 22.37 2.23
CA ASN A 177 3.36 22.44 3.46
C ASN A 177 4.63 21.61 3.27
N LEU A 178 5.68 22.26 2.77
CA LEU A 178 7.00 21.65 2.54
C LEU A 178 7.75 21.35 3.86
N ASN A 179 7.27 21.91 4.98
CA ASN A 179 8.05 22.19 6.18
C ASN A 179 7.52 21.53 7.46
N TRP A 180 6.39 20.81 7.42
CA TRP A 180 5.85 20.21 8.64
C TRP A 180 6.80 19.19 9.26
N ALA A 181 7.62 18.55 8.41
CA ALA A 181 8.69 17.64 8.79
C ALA A 181 9.85 18.35 9.47
N ASP A 182 10.03 19.66 9.25
CA ASP A 182 11.16 20.44 9.76
C ASP A 182 11.19 20.44 11.29
N ARG A 183 10.03 20.30 11.94
CA ARG A 183 9.95 20.17 13.41
C ARG A 183 10.69 18.93 13.94
N PHE A 184 10.90 17.93 13.09
CA PHE A 184 11.67 16.73 13.42
C PHE A 184 13.12 16.82 12.91
N ALA A 185 13.39 17.65 11.91
CA ALA A 185 14.72 17.90 11.38
C ALA A 185 15.62 18.68 12.38
N PRO A 186 16.94 18.69 12.18
CA PRO A 186 17.84 19.67 12.80
C PRO A 186 17.40 21.10 12.48
N GLY A 187 17.42 22.00 13.48
CA GLY A 187 16.87 23.37 13.36
C GLY A 187 17.87 24.42 12.86
N SER A 188 19.16 24.08 12.76
CA SER A 188 20.22 24.98 12.31
C SER A 188 21.32 24.26 11.53
N LYS A 189 22.12 24.99 10.76
CA LYS A 189 23.24 24.45 10.00
C LYS A 189 24.24 23.68 10.89
N ASP A 190 24.53 24.20 12.08
CA ASP A 190 25.43 23.53 13.03
C ASP A 190 24.84 22.24 13.57
N GLU A 191 23.53 22.20 13.80
CA GLU A 191 22.84 20.95 14.18
C GLU A 191 22.84 19.94 13.04
N PHE A 192 22.70 20.36 11.79
CA PHE A 192 22.85 19.47 10.63
C PHE A 192 24.27 18.88 10.56
N ILE A 193 25.32 19.69 10.75
CA ILE A 193 26.70 19.20 10.78
C ILE A 193 26.88 18.19 11.92
N LYS A 194 26.38 18.49 13.12
CA LYS A 194 26.43 17.57 14.27
C LYS A 194 25.66 16.28 13.99
N TYR A 195 24.51 16.35 13.33
CA TYR A 195 23.71 15.19 12.97
C TYR A 195 24.42 14.28 11.97
N PHE A 196 25.01 14.83 10.90
CA PHE A 196 25.71 14.02 9.89
C PHE A 196 27.08 13.51 10.37
N ASN A 197 27.66 14.07 11.43
CA ASN A 197 28.85 13.50 12.06
C ASN A 197 28.58 12.23 12.88
N LYS A 198 27.32 11.99 13.28
CA LYS A 198 26.89 10.80 14.03
C LYS A 198 26.81 9.56 13.16
N ASP A 199 27.01 8.40 13.77
CA ASP A 199 26.69 7.11 13.14
C ASP A 199 25.17 6.85 13.07
N ASN A 200 24.76 5.76 12.40
CA ASN A 200 23.35 5.43 12.24
C ASN A 200 22.61 5.17 13.56
N TYR A 201 23.29 4.58 14.55
CA TYR A 201 22.68 4.28 15.85
C TYR A 201 22.48 5.55 16.68
N GLU A 202 23.48 6.44 16.69
CA GLU A 202 23.39 7.76 17.34
C GLU A 202 22.32 8.65 16.69
N ARG A 203 22.19 8.61 15.35
CA ARG A 203 21.08 9.26 14.62
C ARG A 203 19.74 8.69 15.03
N PHE A 204 19.61 7.36 15.06
CA PHE A 204 18.40 6.67 15.49
C PHE A 204 17.97 7.06 16.90
N GLN A 205 18.89 7.15 17.85
CA GLN A 205 18.58 7.59 19.22
C GLN A 205 18.06 9.03 19.25
N SER A 206 18.69 9.92 18.47
CA SER A 206 18.31 11.33 18.39
C SER A 206 16.92 11.51 17.75
N ASP A 207 16.67 10.82 16.63
CA ASP A 207 15.41 10.88 15.90
C ASP A 207 14.27 10.20 16.69
N SER A 208 14.57 9.10 17.39
CA SER A 208 13.58 8.39 18.21
C SER A 208 13.02 9.25 19.34
N ALA A 209 13.83 10.09 19.98
CA ALA A 209 13.35 10.98 21.03
C ALA A 209 12.26 11.95 20.52
N LYS A 210 12.49 12.59 19.36
CA LYS A 210 11.51 13.49 18.74
C LYS A 210 10.28 12.73 18.23
N TYR A 211 10.50 11.57 17.61
CA TYR A 211 9.42 10.72 17.09
C TYR A 211 8.48 10.25 18.21
N LEU A 212 9.03 9.80 19.34
CA LEU A 212 8.23 9.25 20.44
C LEU A 212 7.40 10.30 21.16
N ASN A 213 7.89 11.55 21.27
CA ASN A 213 7.08 12.65 21.80
C ASN A 213 5.81 12.87 20.95
N ALA A 214 5.95 12.84 19.62
CA ALA A 214 4.79 12.92 18.72
C ALA A 214 3.88 11.68 18.83
N LEU A 215 4.46 10.49 18.95
CA LEU A 215 3.71 9.25 19.13
C LEU A 215 2.90 9.24 20.43
N GLU A 216 3.45 9.73 21.54
CA GLU A 216 2.74 9.82 22.82
C GLU A 216 1.45 10.62 22.70
N ASN A 217 1.48 11.78 22.03
CA ASN A 217 0.29 12.58 21.78
C ASN A 217 -0.75 11.82 20.94
N GLN A 218 -0.30 11.07 19.93
CA GLN A 218 -1.19 10.24 19.10
C GLN A 218 -1.79 9.07 19.89
N LEU A 219 -1.00 8.43 20.75
CA LEU A 219 -1.46 7.33 21.61
C LEU A 219 -2.46 7.82 22.66
N ALA A 220 -2.21 8.99 23.27
CA ALA A 220 -3.14 9.64 24.20
C ALA A 220 -4.48 9.91 23.51
N TYR A 221 -4.43 10.55 22.34
CA TYR A 221 -5.61 10.84 21.52
C TYR A 221 -6.38 9.56 21.14
N SER A 222 -5.69 8.50 20.71
CA SER A 222 -6.32 7.22 20.37
C SER A 222 -7.04 6.53 21.54
N GLN A 223 -6.66 6.87 22.78
CA GLN A 223 -7.29 6.40 24.01
C GLN A 223 -8.34 7.38 24.56
N GLY A 224 -8.63 8.48 23.86
CA GLY A 224 -9.51 9.54 24.35
C GLY A 224 -8.98 10.26 25.60
N LYS A 225 -7.65 10.30 25.78
CA LYS A 225 -6.96 10.93 26.91
C LYS A 225 -6.24 12.20 26.47
N SER A 226 -6.12 13.17 27.38
CA SER A 226 -5.37 14.41 27.16
C SER A 226 -3.84 14.23 27.25
N SER A 227 -3.38 13.14 27.85
CA SER A 227 -1.95 12.81 28.00
C SER A 227 -1.71 11.31 27.95
N PHE A 228 -0.50 10.92 27.56
CA PHE A 228 -0.10 9.51 27.50
C PHE A 228 0.33 9.03 28.87
N ASP A 229 -0.24 7.92 29.32
CA ASP A 229 0.15 7.24 30.55
C ASP A 229 0.80 5.88 30.23
N LEU A 230 2.08 5.76 30.56
CA LEU A 230 2.87 4.55 30.34
C LEU A 230 2.44 3.38 31.24
N ALA A 231 1.89 3.65 32.43
CA ALA A 231 1.47 2.60 33.35
C ALA A 231 0.24 1.85 32.82
N SER A 232 -0.73 2.58 32.27
CA SER A 232 -1.90 1.98 31.60
C SER A 232 -1.65 1.51 30.16
N TRP A 233 -0.50 1.82 29.56
CA TRP A 233 -0.16 1.35 28.22
C TRP A 233 0.36 -0.09 28.25
N ARG A 234 -0.35 -1.01 27.58
CA ARG A 234 0.01 -2.43 27.52
C ARG A 234 0.20 -3.09 28.90
N PRO A 235 -0.84 -3.12 29.75
CA PRO A 235 -0.78 -3.76 31.07
C PRO A 235 -0.55 -5.28 30.98
N GLU A 236 -0.82 -5.88 29.82
CA GLU A 236 -0.55 -7.29 29.54
C GLU A 236 0.94 -7.63 29.43
N VAL A 237 1.82 -6.62 29.48
CA VAL A 237 3.28 -6.76 29.48
C VAL A 237 3.87 -6.25 30.80
N PRO A 238 3.75 -7.02 31.91
CA PRO A 238 4.31 -6.64 33.20
C PRO A 238 5.83 -6.48 33.12
N ARG A 239 6.35 -5.51 33.88
CA ARG A 239 7.75 -5.07 33.79
C ARG A 239 8.21 -4.43 35.10
N THR A 240 9.43 -4.76 35.51
CA THR A 240 10.16 -4.11 36.62
C THR A 240 11.29 -3.23 36.08
N GLU A 241 11.82 -2.32 36.90
CA GLU A 241 12.97 -1.48 36.52
C GLU A 241 14.21 -2.32 36.17
N ASP A 242 14.47 -3.39 36.91
CA ASP A 242 15.59 -4.31 36.65
C ASP A 242 15.44 -5.04 35.30
N GLN A 243 14.22 -5.45 34.95
CA GLN A 243 13.93 -6.08 33.66
C GLN A 243 14.13 -5.08 32.50
N ILE A 244 13.67 -3.83 32.67
CA ILE A 244 13.90 -2.76 31.69
C ILE A 244 15.40 -2.53 31.51
N LYS A 245 16.16 -2.39 32.59
CA LYS A 245 17.62 -2.17 32.55
C LYS A 245 18.38 -3.34 31.90
N LYS A 246 17.96 -4.58 32.20
CA LYS A 246 18.53 -5.79 31.59
C LYS A 246 18.26 -5.83 30.09
N TYR A 247 17.03 -5.51 29.67
CA TYR A 247 16.69 -5.39 28.25
C TYR A 247 17.53 -4.30 27.58
N ASP A 248 17.56 -3.09 28.14
CA ASP A 248 18.23 -1.93 27.54
C ASP A 248 19.74 -2.12 27.39
N THR A 249 20.39 -2.77 28.37
CA THR A 249 21.82 -3.10 28.29
C THR A 249 22.11 -3.96 27.07
N LYS A 250 21.33 -5.02 26.87
CA LYS A 250 21.51 -5.97 25.77
C LYS A 250 21.03 -5.41 24.44
N ALA A 251 19.95 -4.64 24.44
CA ALA A 251 19.48 -3.91 23.27
C ALA A 251 20.55 -2.93 22.77
N LYS A 252 21.24 -2.23 23.68
CA LYS A 252 22.36 -1.34 23.33
C LYS A 252 23.52 -2.09 22.69
N GLU A 253 23.91 -3.25 23.24
CA GLU A 253 24.95 -4.12 22.65
C GLU A 253 24.57 -4.59 21.24
N LEU A 254 23.29 -4.88 21.02
CA LEU A 254 22.74 -5.32 19.73
C LEU A 254 22.33 -4.17 18.81
N LYS A 255 22.52 -2.91 19.24
CA LYS A 255 22.10 -1.68 18.55
C LYS A 255 20.61 -1.65 18.20
N LEU A 256 19.78 -2.14 19.11
CA LEU A 256 18.32 -2.12 19.05
C LEU A 256 17.74 -0.95 19.86
N ASP A 257 16.43 -0.81 19.80
CA ASP A 257 15.69 0.19 20.57
C ASP A 257 15.60 -0.17 22.06
N THR A 258 15.33 0.82 22.91
CA THR A 258 15.09 0.58 24.34
C THR A 258 13.73 -0.08 24.58
N TYR A 259 13.56 -0.71 25.73
CA TYR A 259 12.35 -1.43 26.11
C TYR A 259 11.12 -0.54 26.01
N ILE A 260 11.18 0.66 26.59
CA ILE A 260 10.04 1.60 26.63
C ILE A 260 9.70 2.11 25.23
N ASN A 261 10.70 2.35 24.40
CA ASN A 261 10.47 2.78 23.02
C ASN A 261 9.82 1.68 22.19
N ALA A 262 10.34 0.44 22.26
CA ALA A 262 9.75 -0.73 21.59
C ALA A 262 8.30 -0.97 22.05
N LEU A 263 8.04 -0.83 23.36
CA LEU A 263 6.71 -0.96 23.94
C LEU A 263 5.73 0.09 23.39
N LYS A 264 6.13 1.37 23.34
CA LYS A 264 5.33 2.48 22.76
C LYS A 264 5.09 2.26 21.27
N LYS A 265 6.09 1.75 20.55
CA LYS A 265 6.00 1.39 19.13
C LYS A 265 5.13 0.15 18.85
N GLY A 266 4.57 -0.48 19.89
CA GLY A 266 3.69 -1.62 19.75
C GLY A 266 4.41 -2.90 19.31
N PHE A 267 5.72 -2.99 19.49
CA PHE A 267 6.51 -4.16 19.13
C PHE A 267 6.13 -5.37 19.97
N THR A 268 6.42 -6.57 19.49
CA THR A 268 6.36 -7.80 20.26
C THR A 268 7.34 -7.71 21.42
N MET A 269 6.86 -7.91 22.65
CA MET A 269 7.65 -7.72 23.87
C MET A 269 7.91 -9.04 24.58
N PRO A 270 9.09 -9.22 25.20
CA PRO A 270 9.31 -10.34 26.11
C PRO A 270 8.51 -10.17 27.40
N ILE A 271 7.99 -11.29 27.90
CA ILE A 271 7.38 -11.41 29.22
C ILE A 271 8.35 -12.18 30.10
N TYR A 272 8.67 -11.60 31.25
CA TYR A 272 9.64 -12.17 32.17
C TYR A 272 8.95 -12.94 33.30
N SER A 273 9.55 -14.05 33.74
CA SER A 273 9.23 -14.70 35.01
C SER A 273 9.82 -13.92 36.20
N GLU A 274 9.45 -14.32 37.42
CA GLU A 274 9.94 -13.71 38.66
C GLU A 274 11.46 -13.78 38.80
N ASN A 275 12.10 -14.81 38.24
CA ASN A 275 13.56 -14.96 38.18
C ASN A 275 14.24 -14.11 37.07
N GLY A 276 13.48 -13.33 36.29
CA GLY A 276 14.00 -12.46 35.23
C GLY A 276 14.39 -13.16 33.93
N GLU A 277 13.95 -14.41 33.71
CA GLU A 277 14.07 -15.13 32.44
C GLU A 277 12.88 -14.84 31.52
N VAL A 278 13.05 -14.96 30.21
CA VAL A 278 11.95 -14.75 29.24
C VAL A 278 11.06 -16.00 29.21
N LYS A 279 9.81 -15.88 29.68
CA LYS A 279 8.79 -16.94 29.65
C LYS A 279 8.19 -17.13 28.26
N GLY A 280 8.07 -16.05 27.50
CA GLY A 280 7.51 -16.03 26.15
C GLY A 280 7.32 -14.60 25.67
N LEU A 281 6.76 -14.46 24.48
CA LEU A 281 6.56 -13.17 23.82
C LEU A 281 5.07 -12.79 23.79
N LYS A 282 4.80 -11.49 23.88
CA LYS A 282 3.47 -10.92 23.83
C LYS A 282 3.32 -9.96 22.65
N LEU A 283 2.48 -10.38 21.71
CA LEU A 283 2.06 -9.56 20.57
C LEU A 283 1.15 -8.41 21.05
N LEU A 284 1.12 -7.32 20.28
CA LEU A 284 0.10 -6.30 20.46
C LEU A 284 -1.23 -6.82 19.88
N ASP A 285 -2.25 -7.01 20.72
CA ASP A 285 -3.53 -7.59 20.28
C ASP A 285 -4.41 -6.62 19.49
N GLN A 286 -4.32 -5.31 19.77
CA GLN A 286 -5.09 -4.24 19.13
C GLN A 286 -4.59 -3.85 17.72
N ALA A 287 -5.22 -2.87 17.07
CA ALA A 287 -4.79 -2.34 15.78
C ALA A 287 -3.33 -1.85 15.83
N GLU A 288 -2.67 -1.88 14.68
CA GLU A 288 -1.36 -1.27 14.52
C GLU A 288 -1.35 0.18 15.03
N ILE A 289 -0.32 0.54 15.80
CA ILE A 289 -0.16 1.89 16.30
C ILE A 289 0.16 2.89 15.17
N PRO A 290 -0.25 4.17 15.30
CA PRO A 290 0.08 5.22 14.34
C PRO A 290 1.59 5.31 14.05
N LYS A 291 1.93 5.57 12.79
CA LYS A 291 3.32 5.76 12.35
C LYS A 291 3.44 7.03 11.53
N GLY A 292 4.36 7.89 11.96
CA GLY A 292 4.78 9.07 11.22
C GLY A 292 5.88 8.74 10.21
N PRO A 293 6.10 9.62 9.23
CA PRO A 293 7.17 9.48 8.26
C PRO A 293 8.52 9.88 8.86
N ALA A 294 9.60 9.45 8.21
CA ALA A 294 10.91 10.01 8.51
C ALA A 294 11.03 11.40 7.91
N TRP A 295 11.54 12.35 8.68
CA TRP A 295 11.64 13.74 8.24
C TRP A 295 12.47 13.89 6.97
N TRP A 296 13.58 13.15 6.83
CA TRP A 296 14.41 13.16 5.62
C TRP A 296 13.69 12.65 4.37
N ASP A 297 12.67 11.80 4.53
CA ASP A 297 11.93 11.24 3.40
C ASP A 297 10.95 12.25 2.81
N ILE A 298 10.59 13.28 3.55
CA ILE A 298 9.52 14.22 3.17
C ILE A 298 9.92 15.71 3.23
N ILE A 299 11.07 16.05 3.81
CA ILE A 299 11.55 17.43 3.89
C ILE A 299 11.60 18.09 2.50
N ASN A 300 11.07 19.31 2.39
CA ASN A 300 10.99 20.07 1.15
C ASN A 300 10.22 19.35 0.01
N ARG A 301 9.21 18.52 0.34
CA ARG A 301 8.41 17.80 -0.66
C ARG A 301 6.92 18.00 -0.48
N ASN A 302 6.19 17.84 -1.59
CA ASN A 302 4.74 17.74 -1.58
C ASN A 302 4.30 16.44 -0.89
N GLU A 303 3.68 16.56 0.28
CA GLU A 303 3.18 15.44 1.10
C GLU A 303 2.22 14.50 0.36
N ASN A 304 1.52 14.99 -0.67
CA ASN A 304 0.62 14.20 -1.50
C ASN A 304 1.35 13.46 -2.63
N GLN A 305 2.56 13.90 -2.98
CA GLN A 305 3.38 13.32 -4.06
C GLN A 305 4.66 12.66 -3.51
N THR A 306 4.74 12.38 -2.20
CA THR A 306 5.89 11.67 -1.60
C THR A 306 5.78 10.14 -1.66
N ASN A 307 4.65 9.61 -2.11
CA ASN A 307 4.38 8.17 -2.14
C ASN A 307 4.98 7.45 -3.37
N GLY A 308 5.62 8.20 -4.27
CA GLY A 308 6.22 7.72 -5.50
C GLY A 308 5.88 8.61 -6.69
N LEU A 309 6.57 8.36 -7.80
CA LEU A 309 6.38 9.03 -9.08
C LEU A 309 5.41 8.19 -9.93
N ALA A 310 4.22 8.75 -10.21
CA ALA A 310 3.22 8.10 -11.04
C ALA A 310 3.39 8.46 -12.51
N ARG A 311 3.16 7.50 -13.41
CA ARG A 311 2.98 7.68 -14.87
C ARG A 311 4.13 8.41 -15.58
N TYR A 312 5.33 8.36 -15.03
CA TYR A 312 6.49 9.02 -15.63
C TYR A 312 7.73 8.15 -15.42
N ILE A 313 8.40 7.77 -16.53
CA ILE A 313 9.56 6.87 -16.52
C ILE A 313 10.84 7.72 -16.59
N PRO A 314 11.59 7.94 -15.51
CA PRO A 314 12.66 8.93 -15.53
C PRO A 314 13.93 8.44 -16.23
N ASN A 315 14.20 7.12 -16.24
CA ASN A 315 15.42 6.54 -16.80
C ASN A 315 15.25 5.09 -17.29
N GLU A 316 16.27 4.58 -17.98
CA GLU A 316 16.27 3.24 -18.59
C GLU A 316 16.17 2.09 -17.57
N LYS A 317 16.70 2.22 -16.36
CA LYS A 317 16.60 1.14 -15.35
C LYS A 317 15.16 0.93 -14.89
N TYR A 318 14.44 2.03 -14.71
CA TYR A 318 13.01 1.97 -14.43
C TYR A 318 12.20 1.43 -15.62
N LYS A 319 12.59 1.78 -16.85
CA LYS A 319 11.98 1.21 -18.06
C LYS A 319 12.21 -0.30 -18.16
N ASP A 320 13.43 -0.75 -17.96
CA ASP A 320 13.80 -2.17 -17.97
C ASP A 320 12.97 -2.97 -16.95
N ALA A 321 12.83 -2.44 -15.73
CA ALA A 321 11.96 -3.03 -14.72
C ALA A 321 10.48 -3.04 -15.16
N ALA A 322 9.96 -1.92 -15.69
CA ALA A 322 8.57 -1.81 -16.13
C ALA A 322 8.19 -2.78 -17.26
N LEU A 323 9.13 -3.11 -18.15
CA LEU A 323 8.92 -4.10 -19.23
C LEU A 323 8.78 -5.54 -18.71
N GLN A 324 9.09 -5.79 -17.44
CA GLN A 324 9.04 -7.09 -16.80
C GLN A 324 8.02 -7.13 -15.64
N THR A 325 7.29 -6.03 -15.43
CA THR A 325 6.32 -5.85 -14.36
C THR A 325 4.93 -5.67 -14.96
N TYR A 326 3.95 -6.37 -14.38
CA TYR A 326 2.61 -6.52 -14.89
C TYR A 326 1.61 -6.04 -13.85
N SER A 327 0.58 -5.32 -14.29
CA SER A 327 -0.68 -5.27 -13.54
C SER A 327 -1.39 -6.60 -13.74
N VAL A 328 -1.78 -7.27 -12.66
CA VAL A 328 -2.59 -8.50 -12.72
C VAL A 328 -4.02 -8.19 -12.29
N PHE A 329 -4.99 -8.85 -12.92
CA PHE A 329 -6.41 -8.77 -12.59
C PHE A 329 -7.03 -10.15 -12.59
N PHE A 330 -7.85 -10.38 -11.57
CA PHE A 330 -8.64 -11.58 -11.38
C PHE A 330 -10.12 -11.19 -11.28
N SER A 331 -11.00 -12.06 -11.76
CA SER A 331 -12.42 -12.03 -11.39
C SER A 331 -12.93 -13.41 -11.03
N TRP A 332 -13.90 -13.48 -10.14
CA TRP A 332 -14.56 -14.71 -9.72
C TRP A 332 -15.99 -14.41 -9.25
N PRO A 333 -16.89 -15.41 -9.21
CA PRO A 333 -18.22 -15.23 -8.66
C PRO A 333 -18.16 -14.87 -7.17
N ALA A 334 -18.84 -13.82 -6.77
CA ALA A 334 -18.90 -13.40 -5.37
C ALA A 334 -19.47 -14.52 -4.48
N THR A 335 -18.93 -14.64 -3.28
CA THR A 335 -19.49 -15.44 -2.17
C THR A 335 -20.18 -14.53 -1.17
N ILE A 336 -20.97 -15.11 -0.25
CA ILE A 336 -21.70 -14.34 0.76
C ILE A 336 -20.79 -13.52 1.69
N ASP A 337 -19.59 -14.01 1.97
CA ASP A 337 -18.64 -13.31 2.85
C ASP A 337 -18.00 -12.09 2.17
N ASP A 338 -18.12 -12.01 0.85
CA ASP A 338 -17.62 -10.86 0.07
C ASP A 338 -18.64 -9.71 0.06
N ILE A 339 -19.86 -9.91 0.61
CA ILE A 339 -21.01 -9.00 0.43
C ILE A 339 -21.34 -8.26 1.72
N SER A 340 -21.27 -6.94 1.67
CA SER A 340 -21.79 -6.09 2.75
C SER A 340 -23.33 -6.08 2.76
N PRO A 341 -23.97 -5.80 3.91
CA PRO A 341 -25.43 -5.93 4.07
C PRO A 341 -26.27 -5.22 2.99
N GLU A 342 -25.80 -4.09 2.48
CA GLU A 342 -26.45 -3.30 1.44
C GLU A 342 -26.48 -3.98 0.06
N TYR A 343 -25.55 -4.90 -0.23
CA TYR A 343 -25.50 -5.66 -1.49
C TYR A 343 -26.10 -7.07 -1.39
N LEU A 344 -26.64 -7.45 -0.23
CA LEU A 344 -27.20 -8.78 -0.02
C LEU A 344 -28.36 -9.08 -0.98
N LYS A 345 -29.25 -8.11 -1.22
CA LYS A 345 -30.38 -8.30 -2.14
C LYS A 345 -29.91 -8.48 -3.60
N PRO A 346 -29.07 -7.57 -4.18
CA PRO A 346 -28.47 -7.79 -5.50
C PRO A 346 -27.72 -9.13 -5.62
N PHE A 347 -26.98 -9.53 -4.58
CA PHE A 347 -26.29 -10.81 -4.54
C PHE A 347 -27.25 -11.98 -4.67
N LEU A 348 -28.29 -12.03 -3.84
CA LEU A 348 -29.30 -13.11 -3.87
C LEU A 348 -30.05 -13.14 -5.22
N GLU A 349 -30.32 -11.98 -5.81
CA GLU A 349 -30.91 -11.89 -7.15
C GLU A 349 -29.98 -12.45 -8.23
N SER A 350 -28.67 -12.24 -8.11
CA SER A 350 -27.66 -12.80 -9.03
C SER A 350 -27.51 -14.32 -8.96
N LYS A 351 -28.04 -14.98 -7.92
CA LYS A 351 -28.02 -16.44 -7.78
C LYS A 351 -29.20 -17.12 -8.50
N LYS A 352 -30.12 -16.37 -9.11
CA LYS A 352 -31.24 -16.93 -9.87
C LYS A 352 -30.74 -17.60 -11.17
N PRO A 353 -31.34 -18.72 -11.60
CA PRO A 353 -31.00 -19.36 -12.88
C PRO A 353 -31.12 -18.38 -14.05
N GLY A 354 -30.14 -18.40 -14.97
CA GLY A 354 -30.10 -17.54 -16.15
C GLY A 354 -29.61 -16.10 -15.93
N VAL A 355 -29.23 -15.75 -14.69
CA VAL A 355 -28.60 -14.45 -14.36
C VAL A 355 -27.10 -14.64 -14.22
N ASN A 356 -26.31 -13.69 -14.74
CA ASN A 356 -24.86 -13.69 -14.54
C ASN A 356 -24.56 -13.50 -13.04
N PRO A 357 -23.78 -14.40 -12.42
CA PRO A 357 -23.40 -14.24 -11.01
C PRO A 357 -22.67 -12.92 -10.81
N MET A 358 -23.00 -12.24 -9.71
CA MET A 358 -22.24 -11.06 -9.29
C MET A 358 -20.77 -11.43 -9.14
N GLN A 359 -19.87 -10.65 -9.74
CA GLN A 359 -18.44 -10.93 -9.72
C GLN A 359 -17.74 -10.07 -8.67
N GLN A 360 -16.72 -10.65 -8.04
CA GLN A 360 -15.67 -9.93 -7.35
C GLN A 360 -14.47 -9.77 -8.28
N THR A 361 -13.64 -8.78 -7.97
CA THR A 361 -12.41 -8.53 -8.70
C THR A 361 -11.29 -8.18 -7.75
N ALA A 362 -10.09 -8.64 -8.04
CA ALA A 362 -8.88 -8.20 -7.38
C ALA A 362 -7.81 -7.83 -8.39
N ARG A 363 -6.88 -7.00 -7.93
CA ARG A 363 -5.71 -6.60 -8.69
C ARG A 363 -4.47 -6.57 -7.84
N GLY A 364 -3.34 -6.71 -8.50
CA GLY A 364 -2.03 -6.55 -7.90
C GLY A 364 -0.98 -6.24 -8.96
N THR A 365 0.26 -6.36 -8.53
CA THR A 365 1.44 -6.29 -9.38
C THR A 365 2.12 -7.65 -9.36
N MET A 366 2.64 -8.11 -10.51
CA MET A 366 3.49 -9.28 -10.59
C MET A 366 4.64 -9.03 -11.57
N TRP A 367 5.64 -9.91 -11.59
CA TRP A 367 6.80 -9.77 -12.47
C TRP A 367 7.36 -11.13 -12.88
N ILE A 368 8.06 -11.21 -14.00
CA ILE A 368 8.67 -12.46 -14.48
C ILE A 368 9.75 -12.91 -13.49
N LEU A 369 9.53 -14.06 -12.87
CA LEU A 369 10.47 -14.71 -11.97
C LEU A 369 11.37 -15.70 -12.71
N ASP A 370 10.75 -16.59 -13.49
CA ASP A 370 11.46 -17.71 -14.12
C ASP A 370 10.66 -18.23 -15.32
N TYR A 371 11.25 -19.14 -16.08
CA TYR A 371 10.57 -19.88 -17.15
C TYR A 371 11.20 -21.27 -17.30
N GLN A 372 10.40 -22.24 -17.74
CA GLN A 372 10.91 -23.56 -18.08
C GLN A 372 11.82 -23.47 -19.31
N ILE A 373 12.99 -24.11 -19.28
CA ILE A 373 13.85 -24.16 -20.47
C ILE A 373 13.13 -25.01 -21.54
N PRO A 374 12.91 -24.48 -22.77
CA PRO A 374 12.24 -25.24 -23.82
C PRO A 374 13.16 -26.38 -24.31
N GLU A 375 12.56 -27.51 -24.69
CA GLU A 375 13.31 -28.64 -25.25
C GLU A 375 14.00 -28.26 -26.57
N ASN A 376 13.32 -27.46 -27.39
CA ASN A 376 13.89 -26.87 -28.59
C ASN A 376 14.19 -25.37 -28.36
N GLN A 377 15.47 -25.00 -28.42
CA GLN A 377 15.93 -23.62 -28.21
C GLN A 377 15.46 -22.63 -29.28
N THR A 378 14.90 -23.09 -30.41
CA THR A 378 14.30 -22.21 -31.41
C THR A 378 12.88 -21.79 -31.08
N GLN A 379 12.26 -22.37 -30.02
CA GLN A 379 10.90 -22.07 -29.59
C GLN A 379 10.89 -21.22 -28.31
N GLN A 380 9.81 -20.46 -28.13
CA GLN A 380 9.59 -19.76 -26.86
C GLN A 380 9.26 -20.75 -25.73
N PRO A 381 9.67 -20.48 -24.48
CA PRO A 381 9.14 -21.18 -23.32
C PRO A 381 7.62 -21.05 -23.26
N THR A 382 6.89 -22.15 -23.05
CA THR A 382 5.43 -22.08 -22.87
C THR A 382 5.04 -21.92 -21.41
N LYS A 383 5.90 -22.30 -20.46
CA LYS A 383 5.63 -22.26 -19.03
C LYS A 383 6.46 -21.16 -18.35
N TRP A 384 5.77 -20.19 -17.78
CA TRP A 384 6.35 -19.00 -17.16
C TRP A 384 5.90 -18.88 -15.72
N TYR A 385 6.80 -18.40 -14.87
CA TYR A 385 6.58 -18.21 -13.44
C TYR A 385 6.65 -16.72 -13.11
N PHE A 386 5.66 -16.22 -12.39
CA PHE A 386 5.54 -14.83 -11.99
C PHE A 386 5.55 -14.70 -10.48
N GLY A 387 6.43 -13.85 -9.96
CA GLY A 387 6.48 -13.50 -8.54
C GLY A 387 5.45 -12.41 -8.21
N THR A 388 4.74 -12.57 -7.10
CA THR A 388 3.82 -11.58 -6.53
C THR A 388 3.66 -11.80 -5.02
N ASN A 389 2.77 -11.06 -4.36
CA ASN A 389 2.46 -11.27 -2.95
C ASN A 389 1.51 -12.46 -2.74
N ASN A 390 1.60 -13.09 -1.57
CA ASN A 390 0.71 -14.15 -1.19
C ASN A 390 -0.75 -13.67 -1.12
N HIS A 391 -1.02 -12.48 -0.56
CA HIS A 391 -2.39 -11.95 -0.50
C HIS A 391 -2.96 -11.59 -1.87
N VAL A 392 -2.12 -11.32 -2.88
CA VAL A 392 -2.58 -11.12 -4.27
C VAL A 392 -3.01 -12.47 -4.87
N LEU A 393 -2.27 -13.54 -4.59
CA LEU A 393 -2.62 -14.89 -5.04
C LEU A 393 -3.84 -15.47 -4.34
N GLU A 394 -4.13 -15.07 -3.10
CA GLU A 394 -5.34 -15.51 -2.38
C GLU A 394 -6.65 -15.09 -3.05
N GLU A 395 -6.58 -14.06 -3.89
CA GLU A 395 -7.71 -13.60 -4.70
C GLU A 395 -7.89 -14.40 -5.99
N TYR A 396 -6.86 -15.16 -6.40
CA TYR A 396 -7.04 -16.16 -7.43
C TYR A 396 -7.77 -17.35 -6.81
N ARG A 397 -8.97 -17.70 -7.30
CA ARG A 397 -9.83 -18.72 -6.68
C ARG A 397 -10.08 -19.89 -7.62
N LYS A 398 -10.52 -21.03 -7.07
CA LYS A 398 -10.87 -22.24 -7.83
C LYS A 398 -11.84 -21.95 -8.99
N ASP A 399 -12.79 -21.07 -8.76
CA ASP A 399 -13.85 -20.65 -9.68
C ASP A 399 -13.54 -19.33 -10.40
N ALA A 400 -12.29 -18.88 -10.41
CA ALA A 400 -11.86 -17.67 -11.13
C ALA A 400 -12.34 -17.68 -12.58
N THR A 401 -13.12 -16.69 -12.98
CA THR A 401 -13.74 -16.57 -14.31
C THR A 401 -12.80 -15.96 -15.34
N ASN A 402 -11.91 -15.07 -14.91
CA ASN A 402 -10.93 -14.42 -15.76
C ASN A 402 -9.62 -14.16 -14.99
N PHE A 403 -8.52 -14.28 -15.71
CA PHE A 403 -7.19 -13.84 -15.31
C PHE A 403 -6.63 -12.97 -16.43
N SER A 404 -6.09 -11.80 -16.13
CA SER A 404 -5.44 -10.98 -17.16
C SER A 404 -4.22 -10.26 -16.62
N LEU A 405 -3.26 -10.00 -17.50
CA LEU A 405 -2.04 -9.27 -17.20
C LEU A 405 -1.79 -8.17 -18.22
N THR A 406 -1.43 -6.99 -17.72
CA THR A 406 -1.16 -5.78 -18.52
C THR A 406 0.26 -5.31 -18.28
N VAL A 407 1.02 -5.05 -19.35
CA VAL A 407 2.43 -4.66 -19.33
C VAL A 407 2.72 -3.48 -20.23
N LEU A 408 3.77 -2.72 -19.93
CA LEU A 408 4.29 -1.65 -20.77
C LEU A 408 4.81 -2.19 -22.11
N LYS A 409 4.54 -1.47 -23.21
CA LYS A 409 5.11 -1.76 -24.53
C LYS A 409 6.59 -1.36 -24.61
N PRO A 410 7.42 -2.09 -25.37
CA PRO A 410 8.86 -1.83 -25.46
C PRO A 410 9.20 -0.53 -26.19
N ASN A 411 8.30 -0.04 -27.05
CA ASN A 411 8.47 1.21 -27.81
C ASN A 411 8.20 2.47 -26.99
N VAL A 412 7.69 2.37 -25.76
CA VAL A 412 7.49 3.54 -24.89
C VAL A 412 8.84 4.11 -24.48
N GLY A 413 9.05 5.41 -24.69
CA GLY A 413 10.28 6.10 -24.32
C GLY A 413 10.39 6.38 -22.82
N ILE A 414 11.60 6.68 -22.35
CA ILE A 414 11.77 7.36 -21.06
C ILE A 414 11.22 8.79 -21.17
N ARG A 415 11.08 9.48 -20.03
CA ARG A 415 10.58 10.85 -19.88
C ARG A 415 9.19 11.09 -20.49
N THR A 416 8.46 10.01 -20.72
CA THR A 416 7.12 10.04 -21.32
C THR A 416 6.08 10.11 -20.21
N LYS A 417 5.17 11.10 -20.30
CA LYS A 417 3.94 11.15 -19.49
C LYS A 417 2.98 10.09 -20.01
N LEU A 418 2.65 9.11 -19.18
CA LEU A 418 1.72 8.03 -19.52
C LEU A 418 0.30 8.37 -19.07
N LYS A 419 -0.70 7.81 -19.76
CA LYS A 419 -2.06 7.69 -19.24
C LYS A 419 -2.14 6.50 -18.29
N THR A 420 -3.27 6.36 -17.59
CA THR A 420 -3.53 5.13 -16.83
C THR A 420 -3.59 3.92 -17.77
N ALA A 421 -3.33 2.72 -17.26
CA ALA A 421 -3.45 1.47 -18.02
C ALA A 421 -4.85 1.27 -18.60
N LYS A 422 -5.88 1.87 -17.99
CA LYS A 422 -7.25 1.87 -18.50
C LYS A 422 -7.50 2.94 -19.58
N GLY A 423 -6.86 4.10 -19.49
CA GLY A 423 -7.01 5.19 -20.47
C GLY A 423 -6.09 5.13 -21.69
N ALA A 424 -5.04 4.32 -21.65
CA ALA A 424 -4.13 4.06 -22.77
C ALA A 424 -4.16 2.60 -23.25
N THR A 425 -5.27 1.88 -23.07
CA THR A 425 -5.43 0.57 -23.71
C THR A 425 -5.12 0.74 -25.20
N ASP A 426 -4.12 0.01 -25.69
CA ASP A 426 -3.60 0.00 -27.07
C ASP A 426 -2.55 1.06 -27.46
N GLU A 427 -2.31 2.12 -26.68
CA GLU A 427 -1.23 3.08 -26.97
C GLU A 427 0.10 2.66 -26.32
N SER A 428 0.12 2.53 -24.99
CA SER A 428 1.34 2.31 -24.20
C SER A 428 1.44 0.92 -23.57
N TYR A 429 0.34 0.17 -23.56
CA TYR A 429 0.23 -1.09 -22.82
C TYR A 429 -0.29 -2.24 -23.69
N ILE A 430 0.12 -3.46 -23.37
CA ILE A 430 -0.38 -4.72 -23.93
C ILE A 430 -1.09 -5.48 -22.82
N THR A 431 -2.26 -6.06 -23.12
CA THR A 431 -3.01 -6.90 -22.18
C THR A 431 -3.23 -8.29 -22.77
N ALA A 432 -2.94 -9.32 -21.99
CA ALA A 432 -3.37 -10.69 -22.27
C ALA A 432 -4.44 -11.11 -21.25
N ALA A 433 -5.53 -11.71 -21.73
CA ALA A 433 -6.64 -12.20 -20.92
C ALA A 433 -6.86 -13.69 -21.16
N PHE A 434 -7.18 -14.41 -20.09
CA PHE A 434 -7.30 -15.86 -20.03
C PHE A 434 -8.59 -16.21 -19.30
N ASP A 435 -9.42 -17.01 -19.96
CA ASP A 435 -10.66 -17.56 -19.43
C ASP A 435 -10.84 -19.01 -19.89
N ARG A 436 -11.89 -19.70 -19.41
CA ARG A 436 -12.14 -21.09 -19.81
C ARG A 436 -12.53 -21.27 -21.27
N ASN A 437 -12.99 -20.23 -21.96
CA ASN A 437 -13.33 -20.30 -23.39
C ASN A 437 -12.07 -20.21 -24.26
N SER A 438 -11.02 -19.58 -23.73
CA SER A 438 -9.71 -19.46 -24.37
C SER A 438 -8.84 -20.73 -24.28
N LEU A 439 -9.31 -21.78 -23.58
CA LEU A 439 -8.58 -23.04 -23.45
C LEU A 439 -8.53 -23.86 -24.73
N GLU A 440 -7.42 -24.56 -24.93
CA GLU A 440 -7.32 -25.63 -25.93
C GLU A 440 -8.25 -26.80 -25.56
N PRO A 441 -8.79 -27.58 -26.52
CA PRO A 441 -9.75 -28.66 -26.23
C PRO A 441 -9.24 -29.74 -25.27
N GLN A 442 -7.93 -29.93 -25.18
CA GLN A 442 -7.28 -30.93 -24.31
C GLN A 442 -6.65 -30.30 -23.06
N ALA A 443 -6.88 -29.01 -22.82
CA ALA A 443 -6.32 -28.32 -21.67
C ALA A 443 -6.89 -28.89 -20.38
N LYS A 444 -6.00 -29.47 -19.59
CA LYS A 444 -6.26 -29.97 -18.24
C LYS A 444 -5.14 -29.54 -17.32
N ASN A 445 -5.42 -29.66 -16.03
CA ASN A 445 -4.44 -29.41 -15.00
C ASN A 445 -3.46 -30.57 -14.91
N ASP A 446 -2.17 -30.25 -14.95
CA ASP A 446 -1.11 -31.26 -14.82
C ASP A 446 -0.76 -31.46 -13.34
N HIS A 447 -0.23 -32.65 -13.01
CA HIS A 447 0.27 -33.00 -11.66
C HIS A 447 -0.78 -32.90 -10.54
N GLU A 448 -1.98 -33.46 -10.77
CA GLU A 448 -3.08 -33.43 -9.79
C GLU A 448 -2.84 -34.25 -8.51
N ASP A 449 -1.90 -35.20 -8.57
CA ASP A 449 -1.46 -36.01 -7.45
C ASP A 449 -0.49 -35.28 -6.51
N LYS A 450 0.15 -34.20 -6.97
CA LYS A 450 1.16 -33.45 -6.19
C LYS A 450 0.52 -32.34 -5.37
N LYS A 451 0.36 -32.59 -4.07
CA LYS A 451 -0.26 -31.67 -3.10
C LYS A 451 0.69 -31.35 -1.93
N ALA A 452 0.73 -30.07 -1.53
CA ALA A 452 1.38 -29.59 -0.31
C ALA A 452 0.79 -28.23 0.07
N ASP A 453 0.71 -27.89 1.36
CA ASP A 453 0.01 -26.68 1.86
C ASP A 453 0.50 -25.35 1.26
N TYR A 454 1.75 -25.30 0.80
CA TYR A 454 2.39 -24.14 0.18
C TYR A 454 2.23 -24.07 -1.36
N ILE A 455 1.44 -24.96 -1.95
CA ILE A 455 1.14 -25.03 -3.39
C ILE A 455 -0.38 -25.16 -3.54
N SER A 456 -1.01 -24.50 -4.53
CA SER A 456 -2.42 -24.78 -4.78
C SER A 456 -2.62 -26.19 -5.36
N PRO A 457 -3.81 -26.79 -5.16
CA PRO A 457 -4.21 -27.94 -5.95
C PRO A 457 -4.09 -27.62 -7.43
N SER A 458 -3.82 -28.63 -8.26
CA SER A 458 -3.73 -28.42 -9.70
C SER A 458 -5.06 -27.98 -10.30
N ASP A 459 -6.19 -28.44 -9.76
CA ASP A 459 -7.56 -28.11 -10.19
C ASP A 459 -8.04 -26.73 -9.72
N TYR A 460 -7.13 -25.95 -9.13
CA TYR A 460 -7.41 -24.64 -8.60
C TYR A 460 -7.29 -23.56 -9.67
N GLY A 461 -8.42 -23.02 -10.09
CA GLY A 461 -8.51 -21.87 -10.99
C GLY A 461 -8.82 -22.26 -12.43
N ILE A 462 -8.28 -21.50 -13.37
CA ILE A 462 -8.36 -21.72 -14.81
C ILE A 462 -7.26 -22.70 -15.20
N PRO A 463 -7.58 -23.79 -15.93
CA PRO A 463 -6.57 -24.72 -16.41
C PRO A 463 -5.38 -24.05 -17.10
N GLY A 464 -4.17 -24.42 -16.72
CA GLY A 464 -2.94 -23.80 -17.19
C GLY A 464 -2.46 -22.59 -16.39
N ILE A 465 -3.17 -22.20 -15.33
CA ILE A 465 -2.69 -21.19 -14.38
C ILE A 465 -2.74 -21.79 -12.97
N ARG A 466 -1.59 -21.80 -12.27
CA ARG A 466 -1.44 -22.51 -10.99
C ARG A 466 -0.62 -21.69 -10.00
N ILE A 467 -1.01 -21.65 -8.73
CA ILE A 467 -0.13 -21.14 -7.66
C ILE A 467 0.89 -22.24 -7.33
N VAL A 468 2.16 -22.00 -7.66
CA VAL A 468 3.23 -23.00 -7.51
C VAL A 468 3.99 -22.88 -6.21
N TYR A 469 4.03 -21.70 -5.58
CA TYR A 469 4.70 -21.52 -4.29
C TYR A 469 4.06 -20.39 -3.49
N ARG A 470 4.08 -20.53 -2.16
CA ARG A 470 3.65 -19.54 -1.18
C ARG A 470 4.62 -19.58 0.00
N ALA A 471 5.12 -18.44 0.43
CA ALA A 471 5.99 -18.35 1.61
C ALA A 471 5.16 -18.35 2.92
N THR A 472 4.30 -19.36 3.07
CA THR A 472 3.46 -19.63 4.25
C THR A 472 3.91 -20.92 4.89
N ASP A 473 4.03 -20.99 6.22
CA ASP A 473 4.54 -22.17 6.94
C ASP A 473 5.86 -22.67 6.31
N TYR A 474 6.76 -21.72 6.07
CA TYR A 474 7.99 -21.91 5.31
C TYR A 474 9.20 -22.11 6.22
N LEU A 475 9.06 -21.96 7.54
CA LEU A 475 10.09 -22.11 8.56
C LEU A 475 9.88 -23.37 9.39
N ASN A 476 10.96 -23.88 9.98
CA ASN A 476 10.96 -25.05 10.86
C ASN A 476 10.24 -24.79 12.20
N SER A 477 10.15 -23.53 12.61
CA SER A 477 9.50 -23.08 13.84
C SER A 477 8.20 -22.36 13.55
N SER A 478 7.23 -22.46 14.45
CA SER A 478 5.98 -21.71 14.38
C SER A 478 6.00 -20.48 15.31
N PRO A 479 5.40 -19.34 14.92
CA PRO A 479 5.27 -18.16 15.78
C PRO A 479 4.68 -18.45 17.16
N LYS A 480 3.71 -19.38 17.24
CA LYS A 480 3.07 -19.79 18.49
C LYS A 480 4.04 -20.42 19.49
N ASP A 481 5.17 -20.96 19.02
CA ASP A 481 6.19 -21.56 19.89
C ASP A 481 6.98 -20.53 20.69
N PHE A 482 6.91 -19.26 20.28
CA PHE A 482 7.57 -18.15 20.97
C PHE A 482 6.61 -17.36 21.87
N LEU A 483 5.30 -17.55 21.73
CA LEU A 483 4.30 -16.81 22.50
C LEU A 483 4.23 -17.32 23.94
N VAL A 484 3.74 -16.46 24.84
CA VAL A 484 3.38 -16.87 26.20
C VAL A 484 2.30 -17.97 26.19
N ASP A 485 2.32 -18.88 27.17
CA ASP A 485 1.42 -20.04 27.24
C ASP A 485 -0.07 -19.69 27.08
N GLN A 486 -0.50 -18.56 27.64
CA GLN A 486 -1.87 -18.10 27.52
C GLN A 486 -2.25 -17.80 26.06
N ASP A 487 -1.36 -17.17 25.30
CA ASP A 487 -1.59 -16.85 23.90
C ASP A 487 -1.41 -18.08 23.03
N LYS A 488 -0.37 -18.89 23.28
CA LYS A 488 -0.10 -20.13 22.56
C LYS A 488 -1.30 -21.08 22.54
N ASN A 489 -2.05 -21.17 23.63
CA ASN A 489 -3.19 -22.07 23.77
C ASN A 489 -4.54 -21.43 23.44
N ASN A 490 -4.59 -20.15 23.06
CA ASN A 490 -5.85 -19.50 22.73
C ASN A 490 -6.29 -19.80 21.29
N GLU A 491 -7.60 -19.74 21.03
CA GLU A 491 -8.17 -19.98 19.70
C GLU A 491 -7.64 -19.05 18.59
N LYS A 492 -7.14 -17.86 18.97
CA LYS A 492 -6.61 -16.87 18.03
C LYS A 492 -5.24 -17.27 17.48
N TYR A 493 -4.41 -17.96 18.28
CA TYR A 493 -3.02 -18.23 17.96
C TYR A 493 -2.60 -19.71 17.98
N LYS A 494 -3.44 -20.62 18.48
CA LYS A 494 -3.10 -22.06 18.58
C LYS A 494 -2.73 -22.72 17.25
N ASP A 495 -3.32 -22.24 16.15
CA ASP A 495 -3.10 -22.73 14.78
C ASP A 495 -2.34 -21.71 13.91
N LEU A 496 -1.73 -20.70 14.55
CA LEU A 496 -0.98 -19.66 13.87
C LEU A 496 0.28 -20.23 13.24
N GLU A 497 0.51 -19.90 11.98
CA GLU A 497 1.81 -20.11 11.34
C GLU A 497 2.37 -18.80 10.81
N GLU A 498 3.65 -18.79 10.45
CA GLU A 498 4.30 -17.65 9.84
C GLU A 498 3.99 -17.53 8.35
N PHE A 499 4.13 -16.30 7.85
CA PHE A 499 4.30 -16.07 6.44
C PHE A 499 5.28 -14.92 6.17
N LEU A 500 5.83 -14.92 4.97
CA LEU A 500 6.26 -13.71 4.28
C LEU A 500 5.37 -13.54 3.06
N ASP A 501 5.03 -12.30 2.74
CA ASP A 501 4.02 -12.02 1.72
C ASP A 501 4.59 -12.16 0.30
N PHE A 502 4.88 -13.40 -0.08
CA PHE A 502 5.44 -13.77 -1.37
C PHE A 502 4.80 -15.07 -1.84
N GLY A 503 4.53 -15.12 -3.14
CA GLY A 503 4.13 -16.34 -3.82
C GLY A 503 4.47 -16.28 -5.31
N VAL A 504 4.30 -17.42 -5.95
CA VAL A 504 4.60 -17.61 -7.36
C VAL A 504 3.41 -18.25 -8.05
N ILE A 505 3.02 -17.67 -9.18
CA ILE A 505 1.99 -18.20 -10.06
C ILE A 505 2.63 -18.62 -11.40
N GLU A 506 2.24 -19.79 -11.89
CA GLU A 506 2.61 -20.32 -13.19
C GLU A 506 1.53 -19.97 -14.22
N ILE A 507 1.95 -19.66 -15.43
CA ILE A 507 1.11 -19.61 -16.63
C ILE A 507 1.73 -20.55 -17.68
N ASP A 508 0.97 -21.55 -18.10
CA ASP A 508 1.30 -22.45 -19.21
C ASP A 508 0.52 -22.06 -20.47
N PHE A 509 1.16 -21.28 -21.34
CA PHE A 509 0.61 -20.81 -22.60
C PHE A 509 0.28 -21.94 -23.57
N SER A 510 0.77 -23.17 -23.36
CA SER A 510 0.38 -24.31 -24.21
C SER A 510 -1.06 -24.77 -23.96
N LYS A 511 -1.68 -24.34 -22.85
CA LYS A 511 -3.07 -24.69 -22.48
C LYS A 511 -4.09 -23.74 -23.10
N PHE A 512 -3.64 -22.66 -23.72
CA PHE A 512 -4.49 -21.62 -24.29
C PHE A 512 -4.36 -21.57 -25.81
N LYS A 513 -5.49 -21.24 -26.46
CA LYS A 513 -5.56 -20.91 -27.88
C LYS A 513 -4.73 -19.66 -28.16
N VAL A 514 -4.17 -19.57 -29.37
CA VAL A 514 -3.49 -18.37 -29.83
C VAL A 514 -4.55 -17.26 -30.02
N PRO A 515 -4.43 -16.09 -29.37
CA PRO A 515 -5.41 -15.02 -29.54
C PRO A 515 -5.43 -14.47 -30.98
N GLU A 516 -6.58 -13.93 -31.39
CA GLU A 516 -6.70 -13.23 -32.68
C GLU A 516 -5.68 -12.08 -32.75
N GLY A 517 -5.06 -11.91 -33.93
CA GLY A 517 -4.01 -10.90 -34.15
C GLY A 517 -2.57 -11.40 -33.99
N TYR A 518 -2.37 -12.64 -33.51
CA TYR A 518 -1.06 -13.29 -33.48
C TYR A 518 -0.99 -14.45 -34.47
N SER A 519 0.11 -14.56 -35.22
CA SER A 519 0.33 -15.62 -36.20
C SER A 519 0.70 -16.96 -35.56
N SER A 520 1.25 -16.93 -34.33
CA SER A 520 1.69 -18.11 -33.61
C SER A 520 1.72 -17.90 -32.10
N ARG A 521 1.78 -18.99 -31.34
CA ARG A 521 1.98 -18.97 -29.89
C ARG A 521 3.30 -18.31 -29.51
N ASP A 522 4.37 -18.57 -30.26
CA ASP A 522 5.69 -17.97 -30.02
C ASP A 522 5.65 -16.44 -30.17
N GLU A 523 4.95 -15.93 -31.19
CA GLU A 523 4.76 -14.49 -31.36
C GLU A 523 3.96 -13.88 -30.19
N PHE A 524 2.90 -14.55 -29.76
CA PHE A 524 2.09 -14.11 -28.62
C PHE A 524 2.91 -14.06 -27.32
N ILE A 525 3.63 -15.14 -26.99
CA ILE A 525 4.48 -15.23 -25.79
C ILE A 525 5.58 -14.18 -25.86
N LYS A 526 6.28 -14.06 -26.99
CA LYS A 526 7.32 -13.05 -27.20
C LYS A 526 6.79 -11.64 -26.97
N THR A 527 5.58 -11.34 -27.45
CA THR A 527 4.96 -10.02 -27.31
C THR A 527 4.62 -9.73 -25.85
N ILE A 528 3.93 -10.64 -25.16
CA ILE A 528 3.47 -10.39 -23.79
C ILE A 528 4.62 -10.44 -22.77
N THR A 529 5.68 -11.18 -23.05
CA THR A 529 6.90 -11.25 -22.22
C THR A 529 7.95 -10.22 -22.59
N ASN A 530 7.65 -9.32 -23.53
CA ASN A 530 8.61 -8.33 -24.05
C ASN A 530 9.94 -8.95 -24.52
N ASP A 531 9.89 -10.16 -25.07
CA ASP A 531 11.02 -10.97 -25.54
C ASP A 531 12.06 -11.26 -24.44
N TYR A 532 11.62 -11.37 -23.19
CA TYR A 532 12.49 -11.57 -22.02
C TYR A 532 13.38 -12.82 -22.15
N TYR A 533 12.88 -13.89 -22.77
CA TYR A 533 13.64 -15.12 -22.98
C TYR A 533 14.96 -14.88 -23.73
N ASN A 534 14.95 -14.02 -24.75
CA ASN A 534 16.11 -13.75 -25.59
C ASN A 534 17.01 -12.62 -25.04
N LYS A 535 16.51 -11.80 -24.11
CA LYS A 535 17.24 -10.67 -23.51
C LYS A 535 17.98 -11.09 -22.23
N LYS A 536 19.01 -11.93 -22.37
CA LYS A 536 19.73 -12.53 -21.23
C LYS A 536 20.34 -11.49 -20.27
N ASP A 537 20.80 -10.36 -20.77
CA ASP A 537 21.36 -9.25 -20.00
C ASP A 537 20.31 -8.51 -19.15
N LYS A 538 19.03 -8.60 -19.54
CA LYS A 538 17.89 -8.00 -18.84
C LYS A 538 17.24 -8.94 -17.83
N GLN A 539 17.69 -10.19 -17.74
CA GLN A 539 17.09 -11.14 -16.82
C GLN A 539 17.45 -10.80 -15.38
N ILE A 540 16.47 -10.99 -14.50
CA ILE A 540 16.64 -10.76 -13.07
C ILE A 540 17.69 -11.69 -12.47
N LYS A 541 18.30 -11.23 -11.39
CA LYS A 541 19.15 -12.00 -10.49
C LYS A 541 18.62 -11.82 -9.06
N PHE A 542 19.23 -12.46 -8.09
CA PHE A 542 18.90 -12.26 -6.67
C PHE A 542 20.13 -11.80 -5.89
N LEU A 543 19.90 -11.03 -4.83
CA LEU A 543 20.97 -10.74 -3.88
C LEU A 543 21.50 -12.05 -3.28
N LYS A 544 22.82 -12.22 -3.36
CA LYS A 544 23.54 -13.35 -2.76
C LYS A 544 23.61 -13.26 -1.23
N THR A 545 23.57 -12.04 -0.72
CA THR A 545 23.64 -11.72 0.71
C THR A 545 22.67 -10.60 1.02
N SER A 546 21.90 -10.72 2.10
CA SER A 546 20.94 -9.68 2.46
C SER A 546 21.64 -8.42 2.98
N TYR A 547 20.92 -7.29 2.98
CA TYR A 547 21.42 -6.05 3.58
C TYR A 547 21.52 -6.12 5.11
N LEU A 548 20.98 -7.16 5.74
CA LEU A 548 21.18 -7.39 7.17
C LEU A 548 22.62 -7.76 7.47
N THR A 549 23.21 -8.62 6.63
CA THR A 549 24.60 -9.07 6.76
C THR A 549 25.58 -8.06 6.16
N ASP A 550 25.29 -7.50 4.98
CA ASP A 550 26.12 -6.49 4.33
C ASP A 550 25.39 -5.15 4.20
N TYR A 551 25.22 -4.46 5.34
CA TYR A 551 24.54 -3.18 5.35
C TYR A 551 25.34 -2.06 4.66
N SER A 552 26.64 -2.25 4.43
CA SER A 552 27.46 -1.25 3.74
C SER A 552 26.94 -0.93 2.32
N LYS A 553 26.28 -1.90 1.69
CA LYS A 553 25.61 -1.72 0.40
C LYS A 553 24.32 -0.92 0.49
N ALA A 554 23.67 -0.84 1.64
CA ALA A 554 22.44 -0.08 1.84
C ALA A 554 22.65 1.25 2.59
N ASP A 555 23.81 1.44 3.21
CA ASP A 555 24.12 2.58 4.09
C ASP A 555 24.36 3.90 3.33
N THR A 556 23.26 4.48 2.87
CA THR A 556 23.28 5.55 1.87
C THR A 556 23.74 6.88 2.47
N LYS A 557 24.60 7.58 1.71
CA LYS A 557 24.95 8.98 1.94
C LYS A 557 23.72 9.88 1.72
N LEU A 558 23.26 10.49 2.80
CA LEU A 558 22.02 11.27 2.76
C LEU A 558 22.24 12.67 2.18
N ALA A 559 23.36 13.33 2.51
CA ALA A 559 23.71 14.67 2.09
C ALA A 559 25.23 14.81 1.88
N ASP A 560 25.69 15.89 1.26
CA ASP A 560 27.13 16.16 1.09
C ASP A 560 27.89 16.26 2.42
N LEU A 561 27.19 16.69 3.48
CA LEU A 561 27.71 16.72 4.85
C LEU A 561 27.91 15.31 5.46
N ASP A 562 27.32 14.26 4.88
CA ASP A 562 27.44 12.87 5.32
C ASP A 562 28.69 12.19 4.76
N ASN A 563 29.83 12.87 4.89
CA ASN A 563 31.10 12.53 4.22
C ASN A 563 31.75 11.21 4.67
N LYS A 564 31.28 10.59 5.76
CA LYS A 564 31.74 9.28 6.24
C LYS A 564 31.13 8.11 5.45
N LYS A 565 30.05 8.34 4.71
CA LYS A 565 29.34 7.29 3.97
C LYS A 565 29.79 7.21 2.53
N SER A 566 29.72 6.00 1.98
CA SER A 566 30.08 5.75 0.59
C SER A 566 29.00 6.31 -0.35
N ASP A 567 29.45 6.83 -1.49
CA ASP A 567 28.59 7.13 -2.64
C ASP A 567 28.22 5.86 -3.45
N SER A 568 28.82 4.71 -3.12
CA SER A 568 28.70 3.44 -3.85
C SER A 568 27.63 2.47 -3.32
N THR A 569 26.56 2.98 -2.70
CA THR A 569 25.46 2.13 -2.21
C THR A 569 24.52 1.69 -3.32
N ASP A 570 23.84 0.58 -3.08
CA ASP A 570 22.81 0.05 -3.94
C ASP A 570 21.63 1.03 -4.00
N GLN A 571 21.27 1.36 -5.24
CA GLN A 571 20.09 2.14 -5.57
C GLN A 571 18.95 1.19 -5.86
N LEU A 572 17.79 1.43 -5.26
CA LEU A 572 16.59 0.63 -5.37
C LEU A 572 15.65 1.18 -6.43
N PHE A 573 15.21 0.30 -7.31
CA PHE A 573 14.24 0.54 -8.38
C PHE A 573 13.02 -0.33 -8.11
N ILE A 574 11.90 0.34 -7.85
CA ILE A 574 10.61 -0.30 -7.59
C ILE A 574 9.65 0.16 -8.65
N VAL A 575 8.92 -0.79 -9.24
CA VAL A 575 7.89 -0.54 -10.24
C VAL A 575 6.65 -1.35 -9.89
N GLY A 576 5.48 -0.73 -10.00
CA GLY A 576 4.21 -1.41 -9.82
C GLY A 576 3.01 -0.65 -10.38
N TYR A 577 1.82 -1.24 -10.22
CA TYR A 577 0.57 -0.76 -10.82
C TYR A 577 -0.52 -0.50 -9.77
N PRO A 578 -0.34 0.45 -8.84
CA PRO A 578 -1.41 0.85 -7.93
C PRO A 578 -2.61 1.46 -8.66
N GLN A 579 -3.76 1.41 -7.98
CA GLN A 579 -4.97 2.11 -8.36
C GLN A 579 -4.72 3.62 -8.42
N ALA A 580 -5.27 4.26 -9.45
CA ALA A 580 -5.02 5.67 -9.75
C ALA A 580 -5.75 6.65 -8.82
N THR A 581 -6.56 6.19 -7.86
CA THR A 581 -7.26 7.05 -6.87
C THR A 581 -6.31 7.97 -6.11
N ASN A 582 -5.09 7.49 -5.81
CA ASN A 582 -4.06 8.25 -5.10
C ASN A 582 -3.00 8.82 -6.05
N ASP A 583 -3.27 8.88 -7.36
CA ASP A 583 -2.42 9.54 -8.34
C ASP A 583 -2.65 11.05 -8.31
N TYR A 584 -1.93 11.71 -7.41
CA TYR A 584 -1.95 13.16 -7.23
C TYR A 584 -1.24 13.93 -8.36
N PHE A 585 -0.84 13.25 -9.44
CA PHE A 585 -0.34 13.87 -10.67
C PHE A 585 -1.42 13.96 -11.75
N LEU A 586 -2.59 13.34 -11.56
CA LEU A 586 -3.72 13.48 -12.47
C LEU A 586 -4.31 14.90 -12.39
N ASP A 587 -4.15 15.66 -13.47
CA ASP A 587 -4.81 16.95 -13.62
C ASP A 587 -6.29 16.74 -13.99
N LYS A 588 -7.19 17.46 -13.32
CA LYS A 588 -8.64 17.30 -13.50
C LYS A 588 -9.11 17.69 -14.91
N TYR A 589 -8.40 18.60 -15.57
CA TYR A 589 -8.76 19.15 -16.86
C TYR A 589 -7.98 18.48 -17.99
N GLU A 590 -6.66 18.39 -17.88
CA GLU A 590 -5.81 17.76 -18.91
C GLU A 590 -6.02 16.24 -18.96
N ASP A 591 -6.11 15.58 -17.79
CA ASP A 591 -6.25 14.13 -17.67
C ASP A 591 -7.70 13.73 -17.35
N SER A 592 -8.70 14.50 -17.81
CA SER A 592 -10.09 14.39 -17.36
C SER A 592 -10.74 13.00 -17.49
N TYR A 593 -10.35 12.21 -18.51
CA TYR A 593 -10.81 10.83 -18.68
C TYR A 593 -10.26 9.91 -17.57
N ASP A 594 -8.94 9.94 -17.39
CA ASP A 594 -8.23 9.14 -16.37
C ASP A 594 -8.63 9.58 -14.97
N TYR A 595 -8.80 10.87 -14.74
CA TYR A 595 -9.27 11.45 -13.48
C TYR A 595 -10.62 10.85 -13.07
N LYS A 596 -11.61 10.86 -13.98
CA LYS A 596 -12.96 10.33 -13.72
C LYS A 596 -12.96 8.82 -13.47
N LEU A 597 -12.02 8.10 -14.08
CA LEU A 597 -11.90 6.66 -13.97
C LEU A 597 -10.81 6.22 -12.98
N SER A 598 -10.25 7.12 -12.17
CA SER A 598 -9.14 6.83 -11.24
C SER A 598 -9.44 5.68 -10.28
N LYS A 599 -10.70 5.53 -9.85
CA LYS A 599 -11.19 4.41 -9.03
C LYS A 599 -11.23 3.06 -9.77
N LEU A 600 -11.18 3.06 -11.10
CA LEU A 600 -11.16 1.85 -11.93
C LEU A 600 -9.86 1.69 -12.72
N GLY A 601 -9.06 2.75 -12.82
CA GLY A 601 -7.80 2.81 -13.55
C GLY A 601 -6.61 2.54 -12.63
N TYR A 602 -5.50 2.16 -13.25
CA TYR A 602 -4.26 1.84 -12.56
C TYR A 602 -3.12 2.58 -13.25
N SER A 603 -2.19 3.08 -12.47
CA SER A 603 -1.07 3.89 -12.94
C SER A 603 0.22 3.10 -12.75
N LEU A 604 1.14 3.16 -13.71
CA LEU A 604 2.52 2.71 -13.49
C LEU A 604 3.20 3.64 -12.48
N TRP A 605 3.73 3.13 -11.37
CA TRP A 605 4.40 3.92 -10.34
C TRP A 605 5.83 3.46 -10.13
N MET A 606 6.65 4.42 -9.70
CA MET A 606 8.07 4.23 -9.46
C MET A 606 8.47 4.87 -8.14
N ASN A 607 9.45 4.30 -7.44
CA ASN A 607 10.02 4.92 -6.24
C ASN A 607 10.95 6.10 -6.54
N SER A 608 10.64 6.92 -7.55
CA SER A 608 11.49 8.03 -7.97
C SER A 608 11.05 9.37 -7.38
N ASP A 609 11.86 10.41 -7.57
CA ASP A 609 11.60 11.74 -7.06
C ASP A 609 10.42 12.38 -7.81
N SER A 610 9.37 12.76 -7.08
CA SER A 610 8.18 13.38 -7.65
C SER A 610 8.44 14.72 -8.35
N SER A 611 9.53 15.42 -7.98
CA SER A 611 9.94 16.65 -8.67
C SER A 611 10.29 16.43 -10.14
N PHE A 612 10.52 15.19 -10.59
CA PHE A 612 10.81 14.85 -11.98
C PHE A 612 9.60 14.89 -12.92
N TYR A 613 8.38 14.90 -12.37
CA TYR A 613 7.17 14.91 -13.17
C TYR A 613 7.10 16.18 -14.02
N ASN A 614 7.11 16.04 -15.35
CA ASN A 614 7.10 17.13 -16.33
C ASN A 614 8.25 18.16 -16.22
N SER A 615 9.31 17.90 -15.46
CA SER A 615 10.45 18.82 -15.32
C SER A 615 11.71 18.38 -16.06
N LEU A 616 11.82 17.10 -16.42
CA LEU A 616 13.03 16.54 -17.05
C LEU A 616 13.11 16.73 -18.58
N SER A 617 12.10 17.34 -19.22
CA SER A 617 12.04 17.48 -20.70
C SER A 617 13.00 18.52 -21.27
N ASN A 618 13.48 19.48 -20.46
CA ASN A 618 14.25 20.63 -20.96
C ASN A 618 15.77 20.40 -21.01
N ASP A 619 16.26 19.26 -20.50
CA ASP A 619 17.69 19.05 -20.24
C ASP A 619 18.25 17.80 -20.95
N GLU A 620 17.51 17.20 -21.90
CA GLU A 620 17.96 16.01 -22.66
C GLU A 620 19.27 16.24 -23.43
N ASN A 621 19.57 17.50 -23.78
CA ASN A 621 20.76 17.88 -24.54
C ASN A 621 22.05 17.95 -23.71
N ASN A 622 21.98 17.81 -22.38
CA ASN A 622 23.15 17.81 -21.50
C ASN A 622 23.15 16.61 -20.54
N PRO A 623 23.54 15.40 -20.98
CA PRO A 623 23.56 14.19 -20.14
C PRO A 623 24.33 14.35 -18.82
N ASP A 624 25.30 15.28 -18.78
CA ASP A 624 26.15 15.54 -17.63
C ASP A 624 25.59 16.54 -16.61
N SER A 625 24.41 17.11 -16.87
CA SER A 625 23.75 18.02 -15.94
C SER A 625 23.47 17.33 -14.59
N GLN A 626 23.45 18.10 -13.52
CA GLN A 626 23.14 17.55 -12.20
C GLN A 626 21.73 16.95 -12.14
N GLU A 627 20.77 17.54 -12.87
CA GLU A 627 19.39 17.04 -12.96
C GLU A 627 19.34 15.67 -13.63
N ASN A 628 20.06 15.48 -14.75
CA ASN A 628 20.15 14.19 -15.42
C ASN A 628 20.89 13.15 -14.57
N LYS A 629 21.98 13.53 -13.90
CA LYS A 629 22.68 12.67 -12.95
C LYS A 629 21.78 12.23 -11.80
N LYS A 630 20.89 13.10 -11.31
CA LYS A 630 19.90 12.78 -10.27
C LYS A 630 18.78 11.88 -10.81
N ALA A 631 18.24 12.19 -12.00
CA ALA A 631 17.16 11.44 -12.64
C ALA A 631 17.55 10.01 -13.01
N ASN A 632 18.83 9.76 -13.29
CA ASN A 632 19.37 8.44 -13.61
C ASN A 632 19.64 7.53 -12.39
N LYS A 633 19.43 8.04 -11.16
CA LYS A 633 19.55 7.26 -9.93
C LYS A 633 18.22 6.61 -9.55
N GLY A 634 18.32 5.45 -8.90
CA GLY A 634 17.21 4.90 -8.12
C GLY A 634 17.11 5.59 -6.75
N ASN A 635 16.29 5.04 -5.87
CA ASN A 635 16.12 5.54 -4.51
C ASN A 635 16.75 4.59 -3.49
N TYR A 636 16.41 4.74 -2.22
CA TYR A 636 17.08 4.03 -1.14
C TYR A 636 16.08 3.48 -0.12
N LEU A 637 16.60 2.94 0.98
CA LEU A 637 15.76 2.59 2.11
C LEU A 637 15.37 3.83 2.93
N SER A 638 14.17 3.78 3.50
CA SER A 638 13.57 4.82 4.33
C SER A 638 14.27 4.91 5.68
N LEU A 639 14.35 6.13 6.22
CA LEU A 639 14.79 6.36 7.60
C LEU A 639 13.65 6.21 8.62
N ASN A 640 12.52 5.58 8.27
CA ASN A 640 11.39 5.46 9.18
C ASN A 640 11.81 4.88 10.55
N ILE A 641 11.26 5.46 11.63
CA ILE A 641 11.56 5.10 13.01
C ILE A 641 10.48 4.18 13.61
N GLY A 642 9.24 4.33 13.15
CA GLY A 642 8.08 3.61 13.67
C GLY A 642 8.12 2.11 13.39
N TYR A 643 8.64 1.71 12.23
CA TYR A 643 8.80 0.30 11.86
C TYR A 643 10.17 -0.29 12.22
N ARG A 644 11.20 0.53 12.47
CA ARG A 644 12.60 0.06 12.51
C ARG A 644 12.92 -0.68 13.81
N SER A 645 13.23 -1.98 13.73
CA SER A 645 13.75 -2.77 14.87
C SER A 645 15.27 -2.66 15.04
N PHE A 646 16.03 -2.54 13.94
CA PHE A 646 17.49 -2.40 13.97
C PHE A 646 17.88 -0.93 13.98
N GLY A 647 18.35 -0.41 15.12
CA GLY A 647 18.64 1.01 15.28
C GLY A 647 19.73 1.51 14.32
N ASP A 648 20.76 0.70 14.09
CA ASP A 648 21.92 1.05 13.26
C ASP A 648 21.77 0.73 11.76
N LYS A 649 20.68 0.06 11.36
CA LYS A 649 20.39 -0.32 9.98
C LYS A 649 19.09 0.32 9.50
N PRO A 650 19.09 1.64 9.22
CA PRO A 650 17.93 2.32 8.65
C PRO A 650 17.27 1.54 7.51
N GLY A 651 15.95 1.37 7.64
CA GLY A 651 15.14 0.70 6.65
C GLY A 651 15.08 -0.81 6.75
N LEU A 652 15.74 -1.43 7.74
CA LEU A 652 15.57 -2.86 8.04
C LEU A 652 14.67 -3.03 9.25
N THR A 653 13.85 -4.09 9.21
CA THR A 653 13.12 -4.53 10.38
C THR A 653 12.86 -6.03 10.39
N ASP A 654 12.71 -6.58 11.58
CA ASP A 654 12.18 -7.90 11.83
C ASP A 654 10.64 -7.85 11.82
N ALA A 655 10.00 -8.62 10.94
CA ALA A 655 8.56 -8.67 10.82
C ALA A 655 7.90 -9.10 12.13
N PHE A 656 8.37 -10.18 12.76
CA PHE A 656 7.69 -10.74 13.92
C PHE A 656 7.79 -9.82 15.15
N ILE A 657 8.87 -9.06 15.24
CA ILE A 657 9.06 -8.09 16.33
C ILE A 657 8.29 -6.80 16.07
N ALA A 658 8.44 -6.17 14.91
CA ALA A 658 8.00 -4.78 14.73
C ALA A 658 6.75 -4.62 13.84
N ALA A 659 6.47 -5.59 12.97
CA ALA A 659 5.35 -5.56 12.04
C ALA A 659 4.67 -6.94 11.88
N PRO A 660 4.31 -7.65 12.98
CA PRO A 660 3.84 -9.03 12.89
C PRO A 660 2.48 -9.11 12.17
N LYS A 661 1.71 -8.03 12.20
CA LYS A 661 0.45 -7.90 11.48
C LYS A 661 0.33 -6.49 10.93
N VAL A 662 -0.46 -6.35 9.88
CA VAL A 662 -0.75 -5.06 9.25
C VAL A 662 -2.24 -4.77 9.46
N GLY A 663 -2.55 -3.59 10.00
CA GLY A 663 -3.92 -3.23 10.33
C GLY A 663 -4.49 -3.96 11.55
N LYS A 664 -5.79 -4.31 11.50
CA LYS A 664 -6.56 -4.78 12.67
C LYS A 664 -6.56 -6.30 12.87
N ALA A 665 -6.37 -7.08 11.81
CA ALA A 665 -6.55 -8.52 11.82
C ALA A 665 -5.25 -9.26 11.44
N LEU A 666 -5.15 -10.53 11.85
CA LEU A 666 -4.15 -11.43 11.30
C LEU A 666 -4.43 -11.69 9.82
N HIS A 667 -3.37 -11.96 9.06
CA HIS A 667 -3.49 -12.37 7.67
C HIS A 667 -4.24 -13.71 7.59
N LYS A 668 -5.06 -13.91 6.56
CA LYS A 668 -5.91 -15.11 6.44
C LYS A 668 -5.92 -15.66 5.02
N SER A 669 -5.51 -16.92 4.85
CA SER A 669 -5.50 -17.61 3.55
C SER A 669 -6.65 -18.59 3.35
N THR A 670 -7.16 -18.67 2.12
CA THR A 670 -8.24 -19.58 1.65
C THR A 670 -7.78 -20.75 0.77
N VAL A 671 -6.57 -20.72 0.19
CA VAL A 671 -6.15 -21.56 -0.96
C VAL A 671 -6.11 -23.09 -0.68
N MET A 672 -6.21 -23.53 0.59
CA MET A 672 -6.22 -24.95 0.99
C MET A 672 -7.36 -25.29 1.97
N ALA A 673 -8.47 -24.56 1.88
CA ALA A 673 -9.64 -24.80 2.72
C ALA A 673 -10.51 -25.94 2.17
N ASP A 674 -10.67 -27.02 2.95
CA ASP A 674 -11.58 -28.15 2.67
C ASP A 674 -12.48 -28.42 3.91
N PRO A 675 -13.71 -28.95 3.76
CA PRO A 675 -14.75 -28.39 2.92
C PRO A 675 -15.27 -27.08 3.54
N VAL A 676 -15.87 -26.28 2.67
CA VAL A 676 -16.93 -25.34 2.98
C VAL A 676 -17.69 -25.67 4.29
N HIS A 677 -17.76 -24.75 5.25
CA HIS A 677 -18.79 -24.83 6.28
C HIS A 677 -20.02 -24.04 5.86
N ILE A 678 -21.20 -24.49 6.28
CA ILE A 678 -22.44 -23.81 5.95
C ILE A 678 -22.68 -22.68 6.95
N LYS A 679 -22.78 -21.46 6.45
CA LYS A 679 -23.16 -20.28 7.22
C LYS A 679 -24.63 -19.98 6.99
N LYS A 680 -25.39 -19.94 8.08
CA LYS A 680 -26.78 -19.49 8.08
C LYS A 680 -26.83 -17.99 7.82
N VAL A 681 -27.55 -17.58 6.78
CA VAL A 681 -27.77 -16.19 6.39
C VAL A 681 -29.07 -15.73 7.01
N THR A 682 -29.02 -14.68 7.80
CA THR A 682 -30.21 -14.07 8.36
C THR A 682 -30.26 -12.59 8.04
N LYS A 683 -31.46 -12.02 8.03
CA LYS A 683 -31.69 -10.58 7.86
C LYS A 683 -32.67 -10.10 8.92
N GLU A 684 -32.28 -9.08 9.68
CA GLU A 684 -33.22 -8.35 10.51
C GLU A 684 -34.16 -7.52 9.62
N VAL A 685 -35.45 -7.73 9.80
CA VAL A 685 -36.52 -6.92 9.20
C VAL A 685 -37.41 -6.38 10.30
N GLU A 686 -37.95 -5.19 10.09
CA GLU A 686 -38.93 -4.63 11.00
C GLU A 686 -40.33 -5.05 10.55
N GLU A 687 -41.01 -5.84 11.38
CA GLU A 687 -42.39 -6.28 11.16
C GLU A 687 -43.23 -5.86 12.36
N ASN A 688 -44.30 -5.10 12.10
CA ASN A 688 -45.21 -4.57 13.13
C ASN A 688 -44.48 -3.81 14.26
N GLY A 689 -43.45 -3.03 13.92
CA GLY A 689 -42.67 -2.24 14.89
C GLY A 689 -41.73 -3.07 15.78
N LYS A 690 -41.50 -4.35 15.44
CA LYS A 690 -40.51 -5.22 16.11
C LYS A 690 -39.47 -5.69 15.11
N LYS A 691 -38.21 -5.70 15.54
CA LYS A 691 -37.12 -6.34 14.79
C LYS A 691 -37.29 -7.85 14.86
N VAL A 692 -37.45 -8.49 13.70
CA VAL A 692 -37.55 -9.93 13.54
C VAL A 692 -36.41 -10.39 12.64
N THR A 693 -35.67 -11.41 13.09
CA THR A 693 -34.60 -12.02 12.30
C THR A 693 -35.20 -13.05 11.34
N LYS A 694 -35.20 -12.76 10.04
CA LYS A 694 -35.62 -13.72 9.01
C LYS A 694 -34.44 -14.58 8.57
N ASP A 695 -34.70 -15.87 8.46
CA ASP A 695 -33.79 -16.83 7.83
C ASP A 695 -33.86 -16.67 6.31
N LEU A 696 -32.70 -16.47 5.69
CA LEU A 696 -32.53 -16.36 4.24
C LEU A 696 -31.88 -17.61 3.63
N GLY A 697 -31.62 -18.64 4.45
CA GLY A 697 -31.05 -19.91 4.04
C GLY A 697 -29.59 -20.09 4.46
N GLU A 698 -28.93 -21.05 3.82
CA GLU A 698 -27.63 -21.56 4.21
C GLU A 698 -26.65 -21.42 3.03
N LEU A 699 -25.46 -20.86 3.26
CA LEU A 699 -24.48 -20.63 2.20
C LEU A 699 -23.10 -21.20 2.53
N PRO A 700 -22.41 -21.72 1.51
CA PRO A 700 -21.08 -22.28 1.66
C PRO A 700 -20.01 -21.21 1.94
N VAL A 701 -19.17 -21.41 2.98
CA VAL A 701 -18.05 -20.54 3.37
C VAL A 701 -16.72 -21.31 3.44
N ALA A 702 -15.68 -20.79 2.80
CA ALA A 702 -14.34 -21.37 2.85
C ALA A 702 -13.67 -21.18 4.23
N ASN A 703 -13.04 -22.24 4.75
CA ASN A 703 -12.19 -22.15 5.93
C ASN A 703 -10.99 -21.22 5.66
N LYS A 704 -10.46 -20.56 6.70
CA LYS A 704 -9.28 -19.69 6.58
C LYS A 704 -8.27 -20.00 7.68
N LYS A 705 -7.01 -20.25 7.32
CA LYS A 705 -5.89 -20.35 8.27
C LYS A 705 -5.31 -18.95 8.50
N SER A 706 -4.96 -18.65 9.75
CA SER A 706 -4.40 -17.35 10.13
C SER A 706 -2.87 -17.38 10.14
N TYR A 707 -2.26 -16.28 9.72
CA TYR A 707 -0.80 -16.14 9.63
C TYR A 707 -0.30 -14.83 10.23
N ILE A 708 0.98 -14.82 10.61
CA ILE A 708 1.69 -13.65 11.12
C ILE A 708 3.00 -13.45 10.35
N GLY A 709 3.37 -12.19 10.12
CA GLY A 709 4.59 -11.86 9.41
C GLY A 709 5.82 -12.27 10.23
N SER A 710 6.67 -13.12 9.67
CA SER A 710 7.97 -13.48 10.29
C SER A 710 9.05 -13.55 9.23
N GLY A 711 10.15 -12.82 9.46
CA GLY A 711 11.28 -12.72 8.53
C GLY A 711 11.79 -11.28 8.40
N LEU A 712 12.74 -11.06 7.50
CA LEU A 712 13.37 -9.76 7.30
C LEU A 712 12.51 -8.91 6.35
N LEU A 713 12.27 -7.66 6.75
CA LEU A 713 11.59 -6.67 5.93
C LEU A 713 12.50 -5.47 5.64
N TYR A 714 12.25 -4.86 4.48
CA TYR A 714 12.82 -3.60 4.05
C TYR A 714 11.75 -2.51 3.97
N LEU A 715 12.13 -1.27 4.28
CA LEU A 715 11.30 -0.08 4.21
C LEU A 715 11.79 0.76 3.02
N PRO A 716 11.14 0.73 1.85
CA PRO A 716 11.58 1.52 0.71
C PRO A 716 11.20 2.99 0.87
N ARG A 717 12.13 3.88 0.51
CA ARG A 717 11.88 5.32 0.44
C ARG A 717 11.06 5.66 -0.82
N HIS A 718 10.17 6.64 -0.68
CA HIS A 718 9.33 7.20 -1.76
C HIS A 718 8.53 6.14 -2.52
N TYR A 719 8.05 5.13 -1.80
CA TYR A 719 7.12 4.16 -2.35
C TYR A 719 6.12 3.76 -1.27
N ALA A 720 4.98 4.44 -1.28
CA ALA A 720 3.83 4.16 -0.43
C ALA A 720 2.49 4.33 -1.21
N PRO A 721 2.36 3.79 -2.43
CA PRO A 721 1.17 3.99 -3.26
C PRO A 721 -0.09 3.32 -2.70
N GLY A 722 -1.26 3.60 -3.30
CA GLY A 722 -2.52 2.92 -2.95
C GLY A 722 -2.56 1.42 -3.28
N GLY A 723 -3.71 0.80 -3.05
CA GLY A 723 -3.94 -0.63 -3.34
C GLY A 723 -3.61 -0.99 -4.79
N GLY A 724 -3.13 -2.23 -5.02
CA GLY A 724 -2.69 -2.72 -6.34
C GLY A 724 -1.17 -2.69 -6.56
N ALA A 725 -0.42 -1.90 -5.78
CA ALA A 725 1.06 -1.95 -5.81
C ALA A 725 1.66 -3.20 -5.15
N SER A 726 0.87 -3.93 -4.38
CA SER A 726 1.24 -5.22 -3.82
C SER A 726 1.82 -6.15 -4.89
N GLY A 727 3.06 -6.60 -4.66
CA GLY A 727 3.80 -7.49 -5.53
C GLY A 727 4.83 -6.78 -6.40
N SER A 728 4.98 -5.45 -6.23
CA SER A 728 6.06 -4.69 -6.86
C SER A 728 7.42 -5.27 -6.47
N SER A 729 8.24 -5.62 -7.46
CA SER A 729 9.61 -6.06 -7.22
C SER A 729 10.48 -4.89 -6.77
N ILE A 730 11.38 -5.12 -5.81
CA ILE A 730 12.46 -4.19 -5.46
C ILE A 730 13.76 -4.75 -6.02
N ARG A 731 14.41 -3.97 -6.90
CA ARG A 731 15.63 -4.35 -7.61
C ARG A 731 16.74 -3.36 -7.30
N ASN A 732 17.99 -3.79 -7.27
CA ASN A 732 19.13 -2.86 -7.29
C ASN A 732 19.51 -2.45 -8.73
N GLN A 733 20.52 -1.59 -8.87
CA GLN A 733 21.03 -1.14 -10.18
C GLN A 733 21.60 -2.26 -11.07
N ASN A 734 21.89 -3.43 -10.52
CA ASN A 734 22.39 -4.61 -11.25
C ASN A 734 21.25 -5.57 -11.66
N ASN A 735 20.00 -5.15 -11.48
CA ASN A 735 18.80 -5.98 -11.67
C ASN A 735 18.76 -7.21 -10.74
N GLU A 736 19.40 -7.11 -9.57
CA GLU A 736 19.30 -8.10 -8.51
C GLU A 736 18.07 -7.78 -7.65
N LEU A 737 17.16 -8.73 -7.51
CA LEU A 737 16.01 -8.65 -6.64
C LEU A 737 16.44 -8.73 -5.18
N VAL A 738 15.96 -7.76 -4.41
CA VAL A 738 16.27 -7.62 -2.98
C VAL A 738 15.07 -8.03 -2.13
N GLY A 739 13.86 -7.73 -2.60
CA GLY A 739 12.62 -8.04 -1.89
C GLY A 739 11.38 -7.71 -2.70
N ILE A 740 10.23 -7.90 -2.09
CA ILE A 740 8.91 -7.70 -2.69
C ILE A 740 8.03 -6.83 -1.81
N TYR A 741 7.52 -5.74 -2.38
CA TYR A 741 6.66 -4.79 -1.70
C TYR A 741 5.27 -5.39 -1.43
N PHE A 742 4.71 -5.22 -0.23
CA PHE A 742 3.40 -5.80 0.11
C PHE A 742 2.45 -4.89 0.90
N VAL A 743 2.95 -3.87 1.58
CA VAL A 743 2.12 -2.97 2.40
C VAL A 743 2.53 -1.53 2.19
N SER A 744 1.54 -0.65 2.06
CA SER A 744 1.71 0.80 2.09
C SER A 744 1.19 1.38 3.39
N ASN A 745 1.96 2.28 3.99
CA ASN A 745 1.48 3.14 5.08
C ASN A 745 1.58 4.60 4.65
N ASP A 746 0.44 5.17 4.24
CA ASP A 746 0.37 6.54 3.74
C ASP A 746 0.73 7.58 4.82
N SER A 747 0.43 7.34 6.10
CA SER A 747 0.87 8.23 7.18
C SER A 747 2.39 8.21 7.35
N ALA A 748 3.00 7.02 7.24
CA ALA A 748 4.44 6.84 7.36
C ALA A 748 5.21 7.20 6.08
N LYS A 749 4.51 7.45 4.95
CA LYS A 749 5.08 7.73 3.62
C LYS A 749 6.15 6.70 3.18
N THR A 750 6.01 5.48 3.68
CA THR A 750 6.83 4.29 3.35
C THR A 750 5.92 3.07 3.38
N GLY A 751 6.39 1.98 2.79
CA GLY A 751 5.77 0.67 2.93
C GLY A 751 6.67 -0.37 3.57
N LEU A 752 6.24 -1.62 3.51
CA LEU A 752 7.00 -2.80 3.90
C LEU A 752 7.21 -3.70 2.68
N ALA A 753 8.42 -4.26 2.60
CA ALA A 753 8.78 -5.23 1.58
C ALA A 753 9.45 -6.45 2.22
N ALA A 754 9.02 -7.65 1.86
CA ALA A 754 9.63 -8.89 2.34
C ALA A 754 10.95 -9.12 1.62
N ALA A 755 12.05 -9.33 2.37
CA ALA A 755 13.32 -9.73 1.80
C ALA A 755 13.23 -11.19 1.34
N PHE A 756 13.76 -11.50 0.15
CA PHE A 756 13.78 -12.88 -0.36
C PHE A 756 14.73 -13.78 0.43
N ARG A 757 15.70 -13.20 1.12
CA ARG A 757 16.77 -13.90 1.83
C ARG A 757 17.09 -13.23 3.15
N SER A 758 17.40 -14.04 4.15
CA SER A 758 17.94 -13.64 5.45
C SER A 758 19.00 -14.65 5.89
N GLU A 759 20.15 -14.17 6.34
CA GLU A 759 21.19 -14.99 6.96
C GLU A 759 20.88 -15.31 8.44
N GLY A 760 19.84 -14.68 9.00
CA GLY A 760 19.41 -14.76 10.39
C GLY A 760 20.06 -13.71 11.29
N PHE A 761 19.48 -13.48 12.47
CA PHE A 761 20.02 -12.59 13.50
C PHE A 761 19.82 -13.20 14.87
N ASP A 762 20.92 -13.33 15.63
CA ASP A 762 20.88 -13.80 17.01
C ASP A 762 20.66 -12.63 17.97
N TYR A 763 19.50 -12.59 18.61
CA TYR A 763 19.16 -11.60 19.63
C TYR A 763 19.82 -11.92 20.98
N LYS A 764 20.73 -12.89 21.03
CA LYS A 764 21.46 -13.37 22.21
C LYS A 764 20.54 -13.81 23.34
N GLY A 765 19.26 -14.10 23.08
CA GLY A 765 18.22 -14.38 24.07
C GLY A 765 17.46 -13.16 24.61
N LEU A 766 17.55 -11.98 23.97
CA LEU A 766 16.74 -10.80 24.33
C LEU A 766 15.23 -11.10 24.21
N TYR A 767 14.86 -11.94 23.24
CA TYR A 767 13.49 -12.40 22.96
C TYR A 767 13.30 -13.88 23.30
N GLY A 768 14.01 -14.38 24.32
CA GLY A 768 13.95 -15.79 24.72
C GLY A 768 14.53 -16.71 23.64
N LYS A 769 13.74 -17.67 23.15
CA LYS A 769 14.15 -18.60 22.10
C LYS A 769 14.08 -18.03 20.68
N TYR A 770 13.42 -16.88 20.51
CA TYR A 770 13.22 -16.30 19.19
C TYR A 770 14.50 -15.65 18.66
N ASN A 771 14.85 -16.00 17.43
CA ASN A 771 15.86 -15.37 16.60
C ASN A 771 15.27 -15.10 15.22
N LEU A 772 15.77 -14.06 14.53
CA LEU A 772 15.37 -13.84 13.14
C LEU A 772 15.88 -15.04 12.32
N PRO A 773 15.01 -15.73 11.56
CA PRO A 773 15.34 -16.98 10.89
C PRO A 773 16.29 -16.78 9.71
N GLN A 774 17.08 -17.81 9.41
CA GLN A 774 17.84 -17.94 8.17
C GLN A 774 16.98 -18.66 7.11
N TYR A 775 16.77 -18.02 5.96
CA TYR A 775 15.96 -18.55 4.86
C TYR A 775 16.32 -17.93 3.51
N ASP A 776 15.98 -18.63 2.42
CA ASP A 776 15.97 -18.11 1.06
C ASP A 776 14.70 -18.59 0.32
N LEU A 777 13.76 -17.69 0.05
CA LEU A 777 12.45 -18.04 -0.51
C LEU A 777 12.52 -18.58 -1.95
N ILE A 778 13.63 -18.35 -2.64
CA ILE A 778 13.81 -18.74 -4.05
C ILE A 778 14.59 -20.05 -4.14
N TYR A 779 15.81 -20.06 -3.63
CA TYR A 779 16.76 -21.16 -3.75
C TYR A 779 16.65 -22.17 -2.59
N GLY A 780 16.15 -21.75 -1.44
CA GLY A 780 16.08 -22.56 -0.22
C GLY A 780 17.43 -22.78 0.45
N GLY A 781 17.51 -23.79 1.31
CA GLY A 781 18.76 -24.20 1.97
C GLY A 781 19.09 -23.46 3.26
N GLY A 782 18.20 -22.58 3.75
CA GLY A 782 18.33 -22.01 5.09
C GLY A 782 18.15 -23.06 6.18
N LYS A 783 18.94 -22.99 7.25
CA LYS A 783 18.87 -23.96 8.37
C LYS A 783 17.51 -23.94 9.11
N ASP A 784 16.82 -22.81 9.08
CA ASP A 784 15.54 -22.61 9.77
C ASP A 784 14.35 -22.78 8.81
N GLN A 785 14.57 -23.23 7.57
CA GLN A 785 13.59 -23.22 6.49
C GLN A 785 13.09 -24.63 6.11
N LYS A 786 11.78 -24.76 5.85
CA LYS A 786 11.10 -25.95 5.32
C LYS A 786 10.97 -25.91 3.80
N THR A 787 10.50 -24.79 3.24
CA THR A 787 10.00 -24.70 1.85
C THR A 787 10.53 -23.47 1.11
N SER A 788 10.62 -23.57 -0.22
CA SER A 788 11.08 -22.54 -1.15
C SER A 788 10.46 -22.76 -2.53
N PHE A 789 10.54 -21.76 -3.42
CA PHE A 789 10.13 -21.89 -4.82
C PHE A 789 10.81 -23.10 -5.51
N ARG A 790 12.13 -23.26 -5.34
CA ARG A 790 12.88 -24.42 -5.84
C ARG A 790 12.27 -25.74 -5.40
N GLN A 791 12.02 -25.90 -4.10
CA GLN A 791 11.45 -27.13 -3.54
C GLN A 791 10.03 -27.36 -4.04
N ALA A 792 9.25 -26.31 -4.27
CA ALA A 792 7.92 -26.43 -4.83
C ALA A 792 7.96 -26.92 -6.28
N LEU A 793 8.86 -26.40 -7.12
CA LEU A 793 9.10 -26.95 -8.46
C LEU A 793 9.54 -28.41 -8.41
N GLN A 794 10.44 -28.77 -7.47
CA GLN A 794 10.88 -30.15 -7.26
C GLN A 794 9.71 -31.08 -6.88
N THR A 795 8.80 -30.62 -6.01
CA THR A 795 7.59 -31.37 -5.62
C THR A 795 6.65 -31.60 -6.79
N ILE A 796 6.44 -30.58 -7.64
CA ILE A 796 5.50 -30.67 -8.77
C ILE A 796 6.10 -31.48 -9.93
N TYR A 797 7.33 -31.18 -10.32
CA TYR A 797 7.93 -31.63 -11.58
C TYR A 797 9.05 -32.67 -11.42
N GLY A 798 9.52 -32.92 -10.20
CA GLY A 798 10.60 -33.85 -9.89
C GLY A 798 12.01 -33.26 -10.05
N ASP A 799 13.01 -34.03 -9.61
CA ASP A 799 14.40 -33.60 -9.47
C ASP A 799 15.01 -33.03 -10.77
N ASN A 800 14.70 -33.61 -11.93
CA ASN A 800 15.35 -33.26 -13.20
C ASN A 800 14.74 -32.04 -13.90
N PHE A 801 13.73 -31.39 -13.31
CA PHE A 801 13.12 -30.20 -13.89
C PHE A 801 14.16 -29.07 -14.01
N LYS A 802 14.09 -28.33 -15.12
CA LYS A 802 15.05 -27.28 -15.46
C LYS A 802 14.35 -25.99 -15.82
N THR A 803 14.86 -24.90 -15.28
CA THR A 803 14.36 -23.55 -15.52
C THR A 803 15.52 -22.59 -15.72
N SER A 804 15.24 -21.32 -16.01
CA SER A 804 16.27 -20.29 -16.14
C SER A 804 17.08 -20.11 -14.86
N LEU A 805 16.44 -20.21 -13.69
CA LEU A 805 17.12 -20.11 -12.39
C LEU A 805 17.82 -21.42 -11.99
N PHE A 806 17.33 -22.57 -12.48
CA PHE A 806 17.86 -23.90 -12.19
C PHE A 806 18.25 -24.64 -13.49
N PRO A 807 19.30 -24.19 -14.21
CA PRO A 807 19.61 -24.70 -15.54
C PRO A 807 20.08 -26.17 -15.55
N ASN A 808 20.68 -26.63 -14.45
CA ASN A 808 21.14 -28.01 -14.31
C ASN A 808 20.01 -28.93 -13.80
N SER A 809 19.32 -28.51 -12.73
CA SER A 809 18.26 -29.26 -12.07
C SER A 809 17.73 -28.47 -10.87
N VAL A 810 16.43 -28.51 -10.59
CA VAL A 810 15.82 -27.95 -9.37
C VAL A 810 16.30 -28.63 -8.08
N LYS A 811 16.97 -29.78 -8.15
CA LYS A 811 17.62 -30.41 -6.98
C LYS A 811 18.85 -29.65 -6.49
N GLN A 812 19.51 -28.91 -7.39
CA GLN A 812 20.77 -28.23 -7.09
C GLN A 812 20.54 -26.76 -6.73
N ILE A 813 21.15 -26.32 -5.64
CA ILE A 813 21.27 -24.90 -5.29
C ILE A 813 22.59 -24.40 -5.92
N PRO A 814 22.59 -23.32 -6.73
CA PRO A 814 23.83 -22.74 -7.24
C PRO A 814 24.75 -22.31 -6.09
N GLU A 815 26.06 -22.53 -6.23
CA GLU A 815 27.02 -22.37 -5.13
C GLU A 815 26.98 -20.99 -4.50
N GLU A 816 26.81 -19.93 -5.29
CA GLU A 816 26.77 -18.55 -4.82
C GLU A 816 25.55 -18.20 -3.95
N TYR A 817 24.51 -19.05 -3.92
CA TYR A 817 23.31 -18.87 -3.10
C TYR A 817 23.25 -19.81 -1.89
N LYS A 818 24.19 -20.75 -1.75
CA LYS A 818 24.27 -21.60 -0.56
C LYS A 818 24.67 -20.78 0.67
N PHE A 819 24.12 -21.15 1.84
CA PHE A 819 24.52 -20.54 3.10
C PHE A 819 25.87 -21.10 3.57
N ASN A 820 26.82 -20.21 3.84
CA ASN A 820 28.10 -20.56 4.45
C ASN A 820 27.93 -20.66 5.97
N ASN A 821 27.42 -21.80 6.46
CA ASN A 821 27.18 -22.03 7.89
C ASN A 821 28.46 -22.22 8.73
N SER A 822 29.64 -22.07 8.12
CA SER A 822 30.95 -22.29 8.76
C SER A 822 31.46 -21.12 9.61
N ASN A 823 30.80 -19.94 9.59
CA ASN A 823 31.33 -18.70 10.20
C ASN A 823 30.55 -18.19 11.43
N SER A 824 29.69 -18.99 12.05
CA SER A 824 28.85 -18.57 13.18
C SER A 824 29.58 -18.28 14.50
N ASN A 825 30.92 -18.34 14.56
CA ASN A 825 31.69 -18.13 15.79
C ASN A 825 32.60 -16.89 15.84
N THR A 826 32.61 -16.04 14.81
CA THR A 826 33.53 -14.88 14.80
C THR A 826 32.93 -13.65 14.13
N GLN A 827 32.02 -12.98 14.83
CA GLN A 827 31.92 -11.52 14.76
C GLN A 827 31.70 -10.98 16.19
N LYS A 828 32.80 -10.49 16.78
CA LYS A 828 32.82 -9.73 18.03
C LYS A 828 32.50 -8.27 17.75
#